data_AF-A0A973AG10-F1
#
_entry.id   AF-A0A973AG10-F1
#
_cell.length_a   1.000
_cell.length_b   1.000
_cell.length_c   1.000
_cell.angle_alpha   90.00
_cell.angle_beta   90.00
_cell.angle_gamma   90.00
#
_symmetry.space_group_name_H-M   'P 1'
#
loop_
_entity.id
_entity.type
_entity.pdbx_description
1 polymer ?
#
loop_
_entity_poly.entity_id
_entity_poly.type
_entity_poly.pdbx_seq_one_letter_code
_entity_poly.pdbx_strand_id
1 'polypeptide(L)'
;MSELIRTALSWLQPVWRQILVVHLIYTGLGFTVFAPLLGALGHVLLNLSGRPALSDMDLLFFALSPAGLLALILFAAVSMVIMAFELASFMAIGVAASNGQSIGTITALGFSFKRARPIFELAARLVVKVLLTIAPFLLVAVAVALFLVTDYDINYYLAVQPPEFWLAAVAIGVIAFLMAVFLIRRLISWSLTLPLILFAATEPSASFAASEALTKNYRRIILRTLVIWVATTMLIGVIVALGLRILTDILLPLFIDSIAMLVLVLGLMAALLLVASVLVTAWTTGGLAMLLAALAHKLAPQFRATDLQANSQKEFIPSKMTRRRYAWGLIAAIGVAAYMGFALLDRITIQDDAQIIAHRGASAAAPENTLAAIRGAIKQNADWIEIDVQETADGEVVVIHDSDLMKLSGVNLRVWEANAAQLANVDVGGWFAPEFTAERVPTLAQVLAEVKGRSKLIIELKYYGHDQQLEQRVIDLIEAADMQNDTMIMSLEYSGLQKLRALRPDWKIGLLSARAIGDLTRLDVDFLAVNLALARPTLVRAAHAADKELFVWTVNDALSMSQMMSIGVDGVITDEPHRGREVLTARAELSTAQRLLLYVAPLLGVDAPSLNIESNDAVADDSNINLELSLQQRFQDQLNLPGNVLAEFTTDGCSGGLSVGWDYFAEQAGFFRTRHGDRPLWESCCVEHDRAYHLGGGAGLTPTQGFAARLQADDELRACVIDTATDRTDQLRDEYGVDDNHVEALYASIADSMHMAVRLGGMPCTGLSWRWGYGWPNCE
;
A
#
# COMPACT_ATOMS: atom_id res chain seq x y z
N MET A 1 31.22 -9.06 -17.28
CA MET A 1 30.17 -8.32 -16.56
C MET A 1 30.54 -6.85 -16.39
N SER A 2 31.61 -6.51 -15.66
CA SER A 2 32.07 -5.12 -15.48
C SER A 2 32.41 -4.40 -16.79
N GLU A 3 32.86 -5.14 -17.81
CA GLU A 3 33.10 -4.62 -19.16
C GLU A 3 31.78 -4.21 -19.86
N LEU A 4 30.74 -5.06 -19.82
CA LEU A 4 29.45 -4.80 -20.47
C LEU A 4 28.75 -3.57 -19.88
N ILE A 5 28.75 -3.44 -18.55
CA ILE A 5 28.17 -2.28 -17.87
C ILE A 5 28.94 -1.01 -18.24
N ARG A 6 30.27 -1.06 -18.27
CA ARG A 6 31.11 0.08 -18.71
C ARG A 6 30.84 0.47 -20.15
N THR A 7 30.65 -0.48 -21.07
CA THR A 7 30.26 -0.21 -22.46
C THR A 7 28.88 0.43 -22.55
N ALA A 8 27.88 -0.08 -21.84
CA ALA A 8 26.55 0.53 -21.85
C ALA A 8 26.56 1.96 -21.28
N LEU A 9 27.32 2.21 -20.21
CA LEU A 9 27.48 3.55 -19.65
C LEU A 9 28.20 4.51 -20.60
N SER A 10 29.24 4.05 -21.32
CA SER A 10 29.94 4.89 -22.28
C SER A 10 29.05 5.26 -23.48
N TRP A 11 28.04 4.44 -23.79
CA TRP A 11 27.03 4.77 -24.80
C TRP A 11 25.96 5.73 -24.26
N LEU A 12 25.57 5.60 -22.98
CA LEU A 12 24.51 6.41 -22.36
C LEU A 12 24.93 7.85 -22.02
N GLN A 13 26.10 8.00 -21.38
CA GLN A 13 26.57 9.30 -20.86
C GLN A 13 26.55 10.45 -21.89
N PRO A 14 27.07 10.29 -23.12
CA PRO A 14 27.10 11.39 -24.08
C PRO A 14 25.72 11.78 -24.61
N VAL A 15 24.72 10.90 -24.53
CA VAL A 15 23.40 11.07 -25.14
C VAL A 15 22.27 11.20 -24.13
N TRP A 16 22.57 11.25 -22.83
CA TRP A 16 21.59 11.30 -21.74
C TRP A 16 20.50 12.37 -21.94
N ARG A 17 20.87 13.57 -22.38
CA ARG A 17 19.91 14.66 -22.63
C ARG A 17 18.90 14.28 -23.72
N GLN A 18 19.35 13.58 -24.76
CA GLN A 18 18.49 13.14 -25.86
C GLN A 18 17.55 12.02 -25.41
N ILE A 19 18.05 11.09 -24.58
CA ILE A 19 17.24 10.05 -23.93
C ILE A 19 16.12 10.69 -23.11
N LEU A 20 16.42 11.69 -22.29
CA LEU A 20 15.41 12.40 -21.50
C LEU A 20 14.33 13.07 -22.37
N VAL A 21 14.71 13.72 -23.47
CA VAL A 21 13.74 14.33 -24.40
C VAL A 21 12.84 13.27 -25.05
N VAL A 22 13.40 12.15 -25.51
CA VAL A 22 12.62 11.04 -26.06
C VAL A 22 11.68 10.44 -25.01
N HIS A 23 12.16 10.24 -23.78
CA HIS A 23 11.35 9.75 -22.67
C HIS A 23 10.15 10.67 -22.40
N LEU A 24 10.39 11.99 -22.30
CA LEU A 24 9.32 12.98 -22.12
C LEU A 24 8.27 12.94 -23.25
N ILE A 25 8.69 12.71 -24.49
CA ILE A 25 7.76 12.54 -25.62
C ILE A 25 6.90 11.29 -25.45
N TYR A 26 7.49 10.13 -25.12
CA TYR A 26 6.73 8.90 -24.91
C TYR A 26 5.84 8.96 -23.67
N THR A 27 6.31 9.57 -22.58
CA THR A 27 5.50 9.83 -21.38
C THR A 27 4.33 10.76 -21.71
N GLY A 28 4.56 11.84 -22.46
CA GLY A 28 3.50 12.73 -22.94
C GLY A 28 2.47 12.00 -23.81
N LEU A 29 2.91 11.22 -24.80
CA LEU A 29 2.02 10.38 -25.62
C LEU A 29 1.28 9.34 -24.77
N GLY A 30 1.94 8.80 -23.74
CA GLY A 30 1.36 7.97 -22.69
C GLY A 30 0.11 8.59 -22.11
N PHE A 31 0.21 9.81 -21.61
CA PHE A 31 -0.90 10.52 -21.00
C PHE A 31 -1.94 11.05 -21.99
N THR A 32 -1.54 11.57 -23.16
CA THR A 32 -2.46 12.27 -24.07
C THR A 32 -3.11 11.38 -25.12
N VAL A 33 -2.52 10.22 -25.43
CA VAL A 33 -3.00 9.32 -26.50
C VAL A 33 -3.25 7.93 -25.95
N PHE A 34 -2.23 7.29 -25.36
CA PHE A 34 -2.33 5.88 -25.00
C PHE A 34 -3.27 5.60 -23.83
N ALA A 35 -3.20 6.39 -22.75
CA ALA A 35 -4.09 6.25 -21.61
C ALA A 35 -5.57 6.49 -21.99
N PRO A 36 -5.93 7.56 -22.73
CA PRO A 36 -7.30 7.73 -23.23
C PRO A 36 -7.77 6.59 -24.14
N LEU A 37 -6.90 6.08 -25.03
CA LEU A 37 -7.25 4.94 -25.90
C LEU A 37 -7.49 3.66 -25.10
N LEU A 38 -6.64 3.39 -24.10
CA LEU A 38 -6.83 2.26 -23.18
C LEU A 38 -8.11 2.42 -22.36
N GLY A 39 -8.41 3.64 -21.89
CA GLY A 39 -9.66 3.96 -21.21
C GLY A 39 -10.89 3.76 -22.10
N ALA A 40 -10.84 4.22 -23.35
CA ALA A 40 -11.91 4.02 -24.33
C ALA A 40 -12.12 2.53 -24.66
N LEU A 41 -11.03 1.77 -24.82
CA LEU A 41 -11.09 0.32 -25.01
C LEU A 41 -11.71 -0.36 -23.79
N GLY A 42 -11.30 0.03 -22.58
CA GLY A 42 -11.89 -0.42 -21.32
C GLY A 42 -13.40 -0.15 -21.29
N HIS A 43 -13.83 1.08 -21.62
CA HIS A 43 -15.25 1.43 -21.71
C HIS A 43 -16.04 0.59 -22.71
N VAL A 44 -15.48 0.32 -23.90
CA VAL A 44 -16.13 -0.56 -24.89
C VAL A 44 -16.32 -1.97 -24.31
N LEU A 45 -15.28 -2.49 -23.65
CA LEU A 45 -15.30 -3.84 -23.09
C LEU A 45 -16.23 -3.94 -21.87
N LEU A 46 -16.34 -2.88 -21.07
CA LEU A 46 -17.35 -2.77 -20.00
C LEU A 46 -18.76 -2.70 -20.58
N ASN A 47 -19.01 -1.92 -21.63
CA ASN A 47 -20.34 -1.84 -22.25
C ASN A 47 -20.81 -3.19 -22.80
N LEU A 48 -19.89 -4.06 -23.24
CA LEU A 48 -20.22 -5.43 -23.64
C LEU A 48 -20.72 -6.30 -22.47
N SER A 49 -20.42 -5.93 -21.22
CA SER A 49 -20.98 -6.58 -20.03
C SER A 49 -22.42 -6.14 -19.72
N GLY A 50 -22.93 -5.09 -20.39
CA GLY A 50 -24.28 -4.55 -20.18
C GLY A 50 -24.42 -3.64 -18.96
N ARG A 51 -23.32 -3.28 -18.27
CA ARG A 51 -23.33 -2.42 -17.07
C ARG A 51 -22.37 -1.22 -17.21
N PRO A 52 -22.64 -0.08 -16.56
CA PRO A 52 -21.74 1.09 -16.59
C PRO A 52 -20.50 0.93 -15.69
N ALA A 53 -20.54 -0.02 -14.75
CA ALA A 53 -19.44 -0.39 -13.89
C ALA A 53 -19.55 -1.87 -13.47
N LEU A 54 -18.41 -2.46 -13.08
CA LEU A 54 -18.30 -3.79 -12.51
C LEU A 54 -17.56 -3.70 -11.18
N SER A 55 -18.09 -4.37 -10.15
CA SER A 55 -17.51 -4.42 -8.80
C SER A 55 -17.22 -5.86 -8.37
N ASP A 56 -16.13 -6.05 -7.64
CA ASP A 56 -15.84 -7.27 -6.87
C ASP A 56 -16.03 -8.59 -7.65
N MET A 57 -17.09 -9.35 -7.37
CA MET A 57 -17.35 -10.62 -8.05
C MET A 57 -17.62 -10.44 -9.55
N ASP A 58 -18.27 -9.36 -9.96
CA ASP A 58 -18.45 -9.02 -11.37
C ASP A 58 -17.12 -8.85 -12.09
N LEU A 59 -16.10 -8.28 -11.42
CA LEU A 59 -14.76 -8.11 -11.99
C LEU A 59 -14.08 -9.46 -12.23
N LEU A 60 -14.19 -10.38 -11.26
CA LEU A 60 -13.62 -11.72 -11.39
C LEU A 60 -14.28 -12.48 -12.55
N PHE A 61 -15.62 -12.49 -12.61
CA PHE A 61 -16.35 -13.15 -13.69
C PHE A 61 -16.07 -12.51 -15.04
N PHE A 62 -15.98 -11.18 -15.11
CA PHE A 62 -15.59 -10.50 -16.33
C PHE A 62 -14.17 -10.85 -16.75
N ALA A 63 -13.18 -10.81 -15.85
CA ALA A 63 -11.79 -11.12 -16.16
C ALA A 63 -11.60 -12.56 -16.67
N LEU A 64 -12.39 -13.51 -16.18
CA LEU A 64 -12.41 -14.90 -16.64
C LEU A 64 -13.23 -15.13 -17.91
N SER A 65 -14.09 -14.18 -18.29
CA SER A 65 -14.85 -14.24 -19.54
C SER A 65 -13.93 -14.07 -20.76
N PRO A 66 -14.34 -14.56 -21.95
CA PRO A 66 -13.60 -14.34 -23.18
C PRO A 66 -13.32 -12.85 -23.49
N ALA A 67 -14.27 -11.97 -23.15
CA ALA A 67 -14.15 -10.53 -23.36
C ALA A 67 -13.13 -9.88 -22.42
N GLY A 68 -13.15 -10.24 -21.12
CA GLY A 68 -12.18 -9.73 -20.16
C GLY A 68 -10.77 -10.29 -20.38
N LEU A 69 -10.64 -11.56 -20.77
CA LEU A 69 -9.33 -12.11 -21.16
C LEU A 69 -8.77 -11.36 -22.38
N LEU A 70 -9.59 -11.09 -23.39
CA LEU A 70 -9.21 -10.26 -24.53
C LEU A 70 -8.82 -8.84 -24.09
N ALA A 71 -9.54 -8.24 -23.14
CA ALA A 71 -9.22 -6.94 -22.55
C ALA A 71 -7.80 -6.90 -21.97
N LEU A 72 -7.49 -7.86 -21.10
CA LEU A 72 -6.21 -7.98 -20.42
C LEU A 72 -5.07 -8.21 -21.42
N ILE A 73 -5.30 -9.06 -22.43
CA ILE A 73 -4.35 -9.31 -23.52
C ILE A 73 -4.06 -8.03 -24.29
N LEU A 74 -5.09 -7.27 -24.68
CA LEU A 74 -4.94 -6.03 -25.43
C LEU A 74 -4.24 -4.96 -24.59
N PHE A 75 -4.58 -4.83 -23.31
CA PHE A 75 -3.92 -3.90 -22.39
C PHE A 75 -2.42 -4.20 -22.24
N ALA A 76 -2.07 -5.47 -22.01
CA ALA A 76 -0.69 -5.93 -21.95
C ALA A 76 0.05 -5.70 -23.28
N ALA A 77 -0.60 -5.99 -24.41
CA ALA A 77 -0.02 -5.80 -25.74
C ALA A 77 0.28 -4.31 -26.03
N VAL A 78 -0.68 -3.41 -25.79
CA VAL A 78 -0.51 -1.96 -26.00
C VAL A 78 0.61 -1.42 -25.12
N SER A 79 0.62 -1.77 -23.83
CA SER A 79 1.65 -1.35 -22.89
C SER A 79 3.05 -1.80 -23.34
N MET A 80 3.15 -3.04 -23.81
CA MET A 80 4.41 -3.60 -24.30
C MET A 80 4.86 -2.98 -25.63
N VAL A 81 3.93 -2.63 -26.52
CA VAL A 81 4.23 -1.89 -27.75
C VAL A 81 4.85 -0.53 -27.41
N ILE A 82 4.23 0.24 -26.51
CA ILE A 82 4.72 1.56 -26.11
C ILE A 82 6.16 1.46 -25.58
N MET A 83 6.39 0.53 -24.66
CA MET A 83 7.72 0.26 -24.11
C MET A 83 8.73 -0.18 -25.18
N ALA A 84 8.32 -1.01 -26.15
CA ALA A 84 9.19 -1.45 -27.24
C ALA A 84 9.59 -0.32 -28.19
N PHE A 85 8.68 0.62 -28.49
CA PHE A 85 8.98 1.82 -29.30
C PHE A 85 9.96 2.75 -28.59
N GLU A 86 9.78 2.95 -27.29
CA GLU A 86 10.69 3.74 -26.47
C GLU A 86 12.09 3.12 -26.43
N LEU A 87 12.18 1.83 -26.07
CA LEU A 87 13.44 1.09 -26.07
C LEU A 87 14.11 1.11 -27.44
N ALA A 88 13.35 0.94 -28.53
CA ALA A 88 13.90 1.01 -29.89
C ALA A 88 14.51 2.38 -30.21
N SER A 89 13.87 3.46 -29.76
CA SER A 89 14.34 4.83 -29.97
C SER A 89 15.61 5.09 -29.17
N PHE A 90 15.68 4.63 -27.92
CA PHE A 90 16.89 4.72 -27.10
C PHE A 90 18.04 3.91 -27.71
N MET A 91 17.79 2.66 -28.10
CA MET A 91 18.83 1.82 -28.72
C MET A 91 19.39 2.46 -30.00
N ALA A 92 18.56 3.10 -30.83
CA ALA A 92 19.01 3.80 -32.03
C ALA A 92 20.01 4.92 -31.69
N ILE A 93 19.72 5.71 -30.65
CA ILE A 93 20.59 6.80 -30.18
C ILE A 93 21.93 6.23 -29.66
N GLY A 94 21.86 5.20 -28.81
CA GLY A 94 23.05 4.57 -28.24
C GLY A 94 23.97 3.92 -29.27
N VAL A 95 23.39 3.20 -30.23
CA VAL A 95 24.14 2.53 -31.31
C VAL A 95 24.74 3.54 -32.29
N ALA A 96 24.08 4.68 -32.54
CA ALA A 96 24.70 5.76 -33.28
C ALA A 96 25.92 6.32 -32.53
N ALA A 97 25.76 6.59 -31.23
CA ALA A 97 26.84 7.11 -30.38
C ALA A 97 28.04 6.17 -30.30
N SER A 98 27.81 4.85 -30.24
CA SER A 98 28.88 3.85 -30.24
C SER A 98 29.73 3.86 -31.51
N ASN A 99 29.15 4.31 -32.63
CA ASN A 99 29.83 4.44 -33.92
C ASN A 99 30.42 5.86 -34.14
N GLY A 100 30.46 6.70 -33.10
CA GLY A 100 30.92 8.08 -33.19
C GLY A 100 29.98 9.01 -33.96
N GLN A 101 28.73 8.59 -34.17
CA GLN A 101 27.70 9.37 -34.84
C GLN A 101 26.73 9.97 -33.83
N SER A 102 26.12 11.10 -34.19
CA SER A 102 24.97 11.64 -33.47
C SER A 102 23.75 11.68 -34.39
N ILE A 103 22.61 11.25 -33.88
CA ILE A 103 21.32 11.33 -34.57
C ILE A 103 20.39 12.24 -33.78
N GLY A 104 19.56 13.02 -34.47
CA GLY A 104 18.55 13.86 -33.81
C GLY A 104 17.39 13.03 -33.24
N THR A 105 16.67 13.60 -32.27
CA THR A 105 15.46 13.02 -31.64
C THR A 105 14.43 12.55 -32.67
N ILE A 106 14.14 13.38 -33.68
CA ILE A 106 13.16 13.05 -34.73
C ILE A 106 13.64 11.87 -35.59
N THR A 107 14.95 11.76 -35.84
CA THR A 107 15.53 10.62 -36.56
C THR A 107 15.41 9.34 -35.74
N ALA A 108 15.64 9.40 -34.43
CA ALA A 108 15.49 8.25 -33.52
C ALA A 108 14.03 7.77 -33.43
N LEU A 109 13.07 8.69 -33.31
CA LEU A 109 11.64 8.36 -33.38
C LEU A 109 11.28 7.80 -34.77
N GLY A 110 11.73 8.44 -35.84
CA GLY A 110 11.51 7.97 -37.20
C GLY A 110 12.10 6.56 -37.44
N PHE A 111 13.21 6.22 -36.79
CA PHE A 111 13.82 4.89 -36.85
C PHE A 111 12.90 3.82 -36.26
N SER A 112 12.30 4.07 -35.09
CA SER A 112 11.37 3.13 -34.45
C SER A 112 10.03 3.05 -35.19
N PHE A 113 9.48 4.18 -35.65
CA PHE A 113 8.26 4.22 -36.48
C PHE A 113 8.40 3.48 -37.82
N LYS A 114 9.55 3.59 -38.50
CA LYS A 114 9.82 2.79 -39.71
C LYS A 114 9.82 1.28 -39.46
N ARG A 115 9.99 0.87 -38.19
CA ARG A 115 9.98 -0.51 -37.71
C ARG A 115 8.71 -0.85 -36.91
N ALA A 116 7.63 -0.07 -37.09
CA ALA A 116 6.38 -0.27 -36.37
C ALA A 116 5.81 -1.69 -36.56
N ARG A 117 5.65 -2.15 -37.80
CA ARG A 117 5.10 -3.49 -38.11
C ARG A 117 5.83 -4.62 -37.34
N PRO A 118 7.17 -4.76 -37.43
CA PRO A 118 7.85 -5.83 -36.70
C PRO A 118 7.84 -5.62 -35.17
N ILE A 119 7.76 -4.38 -34.67
CA ILE A 119 7.59 -4.11 -33.22
C ILE A 119 6.21 -4.58 -32.74
N PHE A 120 5.13 -4.29 -33.47
CA PHE A 120 3.79 -4.81 -33.15
C PHE A 120 3.75 -6.34 -33.17
N GLU A 121 4.37 -6.95 -34.18
CA GLU A 121 4.43 -8.41 -34.29
C GLU A 121 5.24 -9.05 -33.15
N LEU A 122 6.36 -8.43 -32.75
CA LEU A 122 7.12 -8.84 -31.57
C LEU A 122 6.24 -8.80 -30.32
N ALA A 123 5.54 -7.69 -30.09
CA ALA A 123 4.72 -7.51 -28.89
C ALA A 123 3.62 -8.57 -28.81
N ALA A 124 2.86 -8.77 -29.90
CA ALA A 124 1.81 -9.79 -29.95
C ALA A 124 2.35 -11.20 -29.68
N ARG A 125 3.47 -11.57 -30.32
CA ARG A 125 4.12 -12.88 -30.11
C ARG A 125 4.64 -13.05 -28.68
N LEU A 126 5.19 -11.99 -28.08
CA LEU A 126 5.70 -12.03 -26.71
C LEU A 126 4.56 -12.20 -25.70
N VAL A 127 3.42 -11.50 -25.86
CA VAL A 127 2.23 -11.70 -25.00
C VAL A 127 1.78 -13.15 -25.06
N VAL A 128 1.55 -13.70 -26.26
CA VAL A 128 1.10 -15.09 -26.42
C VAL A 128 2.10 -16.07 -25.80
N LYS A 129 3.40 -15.87 -26.01
CA LYS A 129 4.43 -16.73 -25.43
C LYS A 129 4.47 -16.66 -23.90
N VAL A 130 4.28 -15.49 -23.30
CA VAL A 130 4.20 -15.33 -21.83
C VAL A 130 2.96 -16.02 -21.29
N LEU A 131 1.79 -15.83 -21.91
CA LEU A 131 0.54 -16.47 -21.48
C LEU A 131 0.63 -17.99 -21.55
N LEU A 132 1.14 -18.55 -22.64
CA LEU A 132 1.38 -20.00 -22.77
C LEU A 132 2.39 -20.52 -21.76
N THR A 133 3.31 -19.66 -21.30
CA THR A 133 4.31 -20.01 -20.29
C THR A 133 3.71 -20.08 -18.88
N ILE A 134 2.80 -19.16 -18.52
CA ILE A 134 2.22 -19.09 -17.17
C ILE A 134 0.95 -19.94 -17.01
N ALA A 135 0.18 -20.14 -18.09
CA ALA A 135 -1.10 -20.84 -18.07
C ALA A 135 -1.09 -22.21 -17.35
N PRO A 136 -0.14 -23.13 -17.59
CA PRO A 136 -0.16 -24.42 -16.90
C PRO A 136 0.05 -24.28 -15.38
N PHE A 137 0.85 -23.31 -14.93
CA PHE A 137 1.07 -23.08 -13.50
C PHE A 137 -0.18 -22.50 -12.84
N LEU A 138 -0.84 -21.54 -13.50
CA LEU A 138 -2.09 -20.96 -13.01
C LEU A 138 -3.20 -22.02 -12.92
N LEU A 139 -3.33 -22.89 -13.92
CA LEU A 139 -4.30 -23.99 -13.89
C LEU A 139 -4.07 -24.93 -12.71
N VAL A 140 -2.82 -25.29 -12.43
CA VAL A 140 -2.49 -26.15 -11.27
C VAL A 140 -2.72 -25.40 -9.95
N ALA A 141 -2.35 -24.13 -9.85
CA ALA A 141 -2.58 -23.33 -8.64
C ALA A 141 -4.08 -23.18 -8.33
N VAL A 142 -4.90 -22.92 -9.35
CA VAL A 142 -6.37 -22.87 -9.22
C VAL A 142 -6.91 -24.23 -8.80
N ALA A 143 -6.44 -25.32 -9.40
CA ALA A 143 -6.86 -26.66 -8.98
C ALA A 143 -6.52 -26.93 -7.50
N VAL A 144 -5.31 -26.58 -7.05
CA VAL A 144 -4.92 -26.71 -5.63
C VAL A 144 -5.85 -25.92 -4.72
N ALA A 145 -6.15 -24.66 -5.06
CA ALA A 145 -7.07 -23.83 -4.28
C ALA A 145 -8.48 -24.46 -4.23
N LEU A 146 -8.99 -24.93 -5.38
CA LEU A 146 -10.31 -25.54 -5.46
C LEU A 146 -10.44 -26.86 -4.69
N PHE A 147 -9.34 -27.61 -4.52
CA PHE A 147 -9.35 -28.89 -3.80
C PHE A 147 -9.07 -28.79 -2.30
N LEU A 148 -8.41 -27.72 -1.84
CA LEU A 148 -7.97 -27.59 -0.44
C LEU A 148 -8.64 -26.44 0.33
N VAL A 149 -9.18 -25.43 -0.37
CA VAL A 149 -9.66 -24.17 0.24
C VAL A 149 -11.06 -23.82 -0.29
N THR A 150 -11.98 -24.77 -0.22
CA THR A 150 -13.37 -24.59 -0.70
C THR A 150 -14.44 -25.17 0.21
N ASP A 151 -14.07 -25.92 1.26
CA ASP A 151 -15.05 -26.57 2.14
C ASP A 151 -15.77 -25.55 3.05
N TYR A 152 -15.06 -24.48 3.43
CA TYR A 152 -15.50 -23.42 4.33
C TYR A 152 -15.33 -22.03 3.71
N ASP A 153 -15.92 -21.02 4.35
CA ASP A 153 -15.76 -19.62 4.00
C ASP A 153 -14.28 -19.22 4.04
N ILE A 154 -13.88 -18.35 3.11
CA ILE A 154 -12.49 -17.89 3.01
C ILE A 154 -12.01 -17.21 4.30
N ASN A 155 -12.91 -16.55 5.04
CA ASN A 155 -12.57 -15.88 6.28
C ASN A 155 -12.14 -16.85 7.39
N TYR A 156 -12.67 -18.09 7.40
CA TYR A 156 -12.18 -19.13 8.30
C TYR A 156 -10.73 -19.50 7.98
N TYR A 157 -10.41 -19.72 6.71
CA TYR A 157 -9.05 -20.08 6.30
C TYR A 157 -8.03 -18.97 6.60
N LEU A 158 -8.44 -17.69 6.45
CA LEU A 158 -7.57 -16.55 6.75
C LEU A 158 -7.36 -16.33 8.25
N ALA A 159 -8.42 -16.50 9.06
CA ALA A 159 -8.37 -16.27 10.50
C ALA A 159 -7.74 -17.43 11.27
N VAL A 160 -8.16 -18.67 11.00
CA VAL A 160 -7.75 -19.86 11.76
C VAL A 160 -6.51 -20.51 11.16
N GLN A 161 -6.30 -20.39 9.85
CA GLN A 161 -5.16 -20.96 9.13
C GLN A 161 -4.93 -22.46 9.43
N PRO A 162 -5.94 -23.32 9.20
CA PRO A 162 -5.83 -24.75 9.46
C PRO A 162 -4.75 -25.43 8.59
N PRO A 163 -4.35 -26.68 8.86
CA PRO A 163 -3.28 -27.35 8.12
C PRO A 163 -3.47 -27.37 6.59
N GLU A 164 -4.72 -27.48 6.12
CA GLU A 164 -5.09 -27.46 4.70
C GLU A 164 -4.78 -26.10 4.05
N PHE A 165 -4.97 -25.00 4.79
CA PHE A 165 -4.61 -23.66 4.34
C PHE A 165 -3.10 -23.54 4.10
N TRP A 166 -2.28 -23.99 5.06
CA TRP A 166 -0.82 -23.97 4.91
C TRP A 166 -0.35 -24.88 3.80
N LEU A 167 -0.97 -26.06 3.64
CA LEU A 167 -0.66 -26.96 2.54
C LEU A 167 -0.95 -26.29 1.18
N ALA A 168 -2.12 -25.66 1.04
CA ALA A 168 -2.50 -24.92 -0.16
C ALA A 168 -1.56 -23.73 -0.41
N ALA A 169 -1.28 -22.93 0.61
CA ALA A 169 -0.42 -21.75 0.53
C ALA A 169 1.02 -22.13 0.12
N VAL A 170 1.59 -23.18 0.72
CA VAL A 170 2.92 -23.69 0.37
C VAL A 170 2.92 -24.28 -1.03
N ALA A 171 1.92 -25.10 -1.40
CA ALA A 171 1.82 -25.68 -2.73
C ALA A 171 1.70 -24.60 -3.82
N ILE A 172 0.79 -23.64 -3.65
CA ILE A 172 0.62 -22.49 -4.55
C ILE A 172 1.90 -21.64 -4.57
N GLY A 173 2.55 -21.42 -3.42
CA GLY A 173 3.83 -20.71 -3.32
C GLY A 173 4.95 -21.39 -4.12
N VAL A 174 5.08 -22.73 -4.03
CA VAL A 174 6.02 -23.51 -4.81
C VAL A 174 5.69 -23.43 -6.31
N ILE A 175 4.42 -23.55 -6.68
CA ILE A 175 3.97 -23.41 -8.08
C ILE A 175 4.32 -22.01 -8.62
N ALA A 176 4.03 -20.96 -7.86
CA ALA A 176 4.34 -19.58 -8.22
C ALA A 176 5.85 -19.35 -8.33
N PHE A 177 6.66 -19.93 -7.42
CA PHE A 177 8.11 -19.88 -7.49
C PHE A 177 8.65 -20.58 -8.74
N LEU A 178 8.19 -21.79 -9.04
CA LEU A 178 8.58 -22.53 -10.25
C LEU A 178 8.16 -21.79 -11.52
N MET A 179 6.95 -21.21 -11.53
CA MET A 179 6.46 -20.35 -12.60
C MET A 179 7.40 -19.16 -12.80
N ALA A 180 7.76 -18.44 -11.73
CA ALA A 180 8.65 -17.29 -11.79
C ALA A 180 10.04 -17.67 -12.31
N VAL A 181 10.65 -18.74 -11.79
CA VAL A 181 11.97 -19.25 -12.25
C VAL A 181 11.92 -19.60 -13.74
N PHE A 182 10.87 -20.28 -14.19
CA PHE A 182 10.71 -20.67 -15.59
C PHE A 182 10.48 -19.46 -16.49
N LEU A 183 9.60 -18.53 -16.09
CA LEU A 183 9.31 -17.29 -16.81
C LEU A 183 10.55 -16.40 -16.93
N ILE A 184 11.28 -16.16 -15.82
CA ILE A 184 12.52 -15.38 -15.82
C ILE A 184 13.54 -16.00 -16.77
N ARG A 185 13.72 -17.33 -16.75
CA ARG A 185 14.62 -18.03 -17.67
C ARG A 185 14.22 -17.85 -19.13
N ARG A 186 12.92 -17.85 -19.43
CA ARG A 186 12.39 -17.60 -20.79
C ARG A 186 12.61 -16.15 -21.21
N LEU A 187 12.26 -15.18 -20.38
CA LEU A 187 12.46 -13.75 -20.65
C LEU A 187 13.94 -13.40 -20.88
N ILE A 188 14.86 -13.96 -20.08
CA ILE A 188 16.32 -13.80 -20.30
C ILE A 188 16.72 -14.35 -21.67
N SER A 189 16.17 -15.51 -22.06
CA SER A 189 16.46 -16.12 -23.35
C SER A 189 15.91 -15.30 -24.53
N TRP A 190 14.89 -14.47 -24.29
CA TRP A 190 14.25 -13.60 -25.29
C TRP A 190 14.70 -12.14 -25.20
N SER A 191 15.66 -11.82 -24.32
CA SER A 191 16.13 -10.45 -24.06
C SER A 191 16.72 -9.74 -25.28
N LEU A 192 17.21 -10.49 -26.27
CA LEU A 192 17.82 -9.94 -27.50
C LEU A 192 16.84 -9.85 -28.68
N THR A 193 15.56 -10.21 -28.50
CA THR A 193 14.57 -10.21 -29.60
C THR A 193 14.42 -8.83 -30.25
N LEU A 194 14.18 -7.78 -29.45
CA LEU A 194 14.06 -6.41 -29.93
C LEU A 194 15.32 -5.92 -30.68
N PRO A 195 16.54 -5.93 -30.09
CA PRO A 195 17.71 -5.45 -30.81
C PRO A 195 18.04 -6.27 -32.06
N LEU A 196 17.73 -7.57 -32.11
CA LEU A 196 17.90 -8.39 -33.32
C LEU A 196 16.93 -7.98 -34.44
N ILE A 197 15.70 -7.63 -34.11
CA ILE A 197 14.74 -7.09 -35.08
C ILE A 197 15.21 -5.73 -35.60
N LEU A 198 15.71 -4.87 -34.70
CA LEU A 198 16.07 -3.49 -35.06
C LEU A 198 17.35 -3.41 -35.90
N PHE A 199 18.38 -4.20 -35.58
CA PHE A 199 19.76 -4.05 -36.10
C PHE A 199 20.33 -5.28 -36.79
N ALA A 200 19.71 -6.46 -36.65
CA ALA A 200 20.18 -7.68 -37.31
C ALA A 200 19.27 -8.12 -38.48
N ALA A 201 18.26 -7.32 -38.83
CA ALA A 201 17.25 -7.62 -39.84
C ALA A 201 16.60 -9.02 -39.64
N THR A 202 16.50 -9.45 -38.39
CA THR A 202 15.88 -10.74 -38.05
C THR A 202 14.36 -10.60 -38.06
N GLU A 203 13.66 -11.47 -38.77
CA GLU A 203 12.18 -11.51 -38.75
C GLU A 203 11.65 -11.78 -37.32
N PRO A 204 10.54 -11.14 -36.89
CA PRO A 204 10.00 -11.30 -35.54
C PRO A 204 9.75 -12.75 -35.13
N SER A 205 9.31 -13.61 -36.07
CA SER A 205 9.08 -15.04 -35.86
C SER A 205 10.35 -15.81 -35.49
N ALA A 206 11.47 -15.49 -36.11
CA ALA A 206 12.77 -16.13 -35.92
C ALA A 206 13.58 -15.50 -34.76
N SER A 207 13.27 -14.25 -34.39
CA SER A 207 14.01 -13.48 -33.39
C SER A 207 14.12 -14.17 -32.03
N PHE A 208 13.08 -14.90 -31.60
CA PHE A 208 13.07 -15.63 -30.32
C PHE A 208 14.07 -16.79 -30.31
N ALA A 209 14.09 -17.59 -31.37
CA ALA A 209 15.02 -18.71 -31.50
C ALA A 209 16.47 -18.22 -31.66
N ALA A 210 16.67 -17.15 -32.43
CA ALA A 210 17.96 -16.49 -32.57
C ALA A 210 18.47 -15.94 -31.23
N SER A 211 17.61 -15.24 -30.47
CA SER A 211 17.93 -14.75 -29.12
C SER A 211 18.27 -15.90 -28.17
N GLU A 212 17.51 -17.00 -28.20
CA GLU A 212 17.78 -18.15 -27.34
C GLU A 212 19.13 -18.83 -27.67
N ALA A 213 19.47 -18.96 -28.95
CA ALA A 213 20.75 -19.50 -29.40
C ALA A 213 21.92 -18.63 -28.93
N LEU A 214 21.82 -17.30 -29.10
CA LEU A 214 22.87 -16.35 -28.73
C LEU A 214 23.05 -16.22 -27.21
N THR A 215 21.96 -16.30 -26.44
CA THR A 215 21.99 -16.11 -24.98
C THR A 215 22.32 -17.39 -24.20
N LYS A 216 22.29 -18.58 -24.84
CA LYS A 216 22.41 -19.90 -24.19
C LYS A 216 23.57 -19.99 -23.18
N ASN A 217 24.76 -19.52 -23.56
CA ASN A 217 25.97 -19.56 -22.72
C ASN A 217 26.16 -18.32 -21.84
N TYR A 218 25.32 -17.29 -22.02
CA TYR A 218 25.41 -16.01 -21.34
C TYR A 218 24.30 -15.78 -20.31
N ARG A 219 23.33 -16.71 -20.16
CA ARG A 219 22.17 -16.57 -19.26
C ARG A 219 22.52 -16.12 -17.84
N ARG A 220 23.55 -16.69 -17.22
CA ARG A 220 24.01 -16.30 -15.87
C ARG A 220 24.56 -14.87 -15.83
N ILE A 221 25.28 -14.46 -16.87
CA ILE A 221 25.83 -13.11 -16.98
C ILE A 221 24.69 -12.11 -17.18
N ILE A 222 23.75 -12.41 -18.07
CA ILE A 222 22.57 -11.57 -18.33
C ILE A 222 21.73 -11.43 -17.06
N LEU A 223 21.43 -12.53 -16.36
CA LEU A 223 20.70 -12.50 -15.09
C LEU A 223 21.40 -11.60 -14.07
N ARG A 224 22.71 -11.79 -13.84
CA ARG A 224 23.47 -10.96 -12.89
C ARG A 224 23.45 -9.49 -13.29
N THR A 225 23.61 -9.18 -14.57
CA THR A 225 23.56 -7.80 -15.06
C THR A 225 22.18 -7.17 -14.87
N LEU A 226 21.10 -7.90 -15.15
CA LEU A 226 19.73 -7.42 -14.92
C LEU A 226 19.43 -7.25 -13.43
N VAL A 227 19.87 -8.18 -12.57
CA VAL A 227 19.72 -8.07 -11.11
C VAL A 227 20.46 -6.85 -10.58
N ILE A 228 21.70 -6.60 -11.02
CA ILE A 228 22.45 -5.38 -10.66
C ILE A 228 21.71 -4.14 -11.14
N TRP A 229 21.21 -4.13 -12.38
CA TRP A 229 20.44 -3.02 -12.92
C TRP A 229 19.17 -2.74 -12.08
N VAL A 230 18.40 -3.77 -11.72
CA VAL A 230 17.23 -3.63 -10.81
C VAL A 230 17.67 -3.08 -9.45
N ALA A 231 18.70 -3.66 -8.83
CA ALA A 231 19.20 -3.21 -7.53
C ALA A 231 19.66 -1.76 -7.55
N THR A 232 20.38 -1.33 -8.59
CA THR A 232 20.79 0.07 -8.75
C THR A 232 19.60 1.00 -8.99
N THR A 233 18.58 0.54 -9.71
CA THR A 233 17.34 1.29 -9.93
C THR A 233 16.59 1.50 -8.62
N MET A 234 16.45 0.44 -7.82
CA MET A 234 15.84 0.51 -6.49
C MET A 234 16.64 1.44 -5.56
N LEU A 235 17.97 1.33 -5.54
CA LEU A 235 18.84 2.19 -4.73
C LEU A 235 18.67 3.68 -5.09
N ILE A 236 18.65 4.02 -6.39
CA ILE A 236 18.42 5.39 -6.84
C ILE A 236 17.04 5.87 -6.37
N GLY A 237 16.00 5.03 -6.50
CA GLY A 237 14.66 5.34 -6.02
C GLY A 237 14.62 5.62 -4.52
N VAL A 238 15.28 4.78 -3.71
CA VAL A 238 15.40 4.96 -2.26
C VAL A 238 16.13 6.26 -1.91
N ILE A 239 17.24 6.57 -2.57
CA ILE A 239 17.99 7.82 -2.34
C ILE A 239 17.12 9.04 -2.65
N VAL A 240 16.38 9.03 -3.77
CA VAL A 240 15.47 10.12 -4.14
C VAL A 240 14.35 10.26 -3.12
N ALA A 241 13.74 9.15 -2.71
CA ALA A 241 12.66 9.16 -1.72
C ALA A 241 13.15 9.70 -0.37
N LEU A 242 14.31 9.24 0.12
CA LEU A 242 14.92 9.71 1.37
C LEU A 242 15.27 11.20 1.27
N GLY A 243 15.84 11.65 0.16
CA GLY A 243 16.16 13.06 -0.05
C GLY A 243 14.93 13.97 -0.06
N LEU A 244 13.82 13.53 -0.68
CA LEU A 244 12.55 14.25 -0.66
C LEU A 244 11.90 14.25 0.73
N ARG A 245 12.00 13.14 1.48
CA ARG A 245 11.55 13.07 2.87
C ARG A 245 12.28 14.09 3.74
N ILE A 246 13.62 14.03 3.76
CA ILE A 246 14.46 14.98 4.52
C ILE A 246 14.12 16.43 4.16
N LEU A 247 13.95 16.71 2.86
CA LEU A 247 13.58 18.06 2.41
C LEU A 247 12.20 18.49 2.92
N THR A 248 11.24 17.57 2.95
CA THR A 248 9.89 17.84 3.45
C THR A 248 9.90 18.05 4.95
N ASP A 249 10.60 17.22 5.72
CA ASP A 249 10.74 17.32 7.17
C ASP A 249 11.35 18.67 7.60
N ILE A 250 12.28 19.22 6.80
CA ILE A 250 12.88 20.54 7.05
C ILE A 250 11.92 21.68 6.65
N LEU A 251 11.26 21.58 5.50
CA LEU A 251 10.49 22.70 4.94
C LEU A 251 9.08 22.83 5.54
N LEU A 252 8.40 21.72 5.82
CA LEU A 252 6.99 21.70 6.21
C LEU A 252 6.74 22.47 7.52
N PRO A 253 7.54 22.29 8.60
CA PRO A 253 7.33 23.02 9.86
C PRO A 253 7.49 24.54 9.72
N LEU A 254 8.35 25.00 8.81
CA LEU A 254 8.63 26.42 8.61
C LEU A 254 7.45 27.22 8.03
N PHE A 255 6.49 26.55 7.41
CA PHE A 255 5.38 27.18 6.69
C PHE A 255 4.00 26.69 7.13
N ILE A 256 3.94 25.97 8.26
CA ILE A 256 2.73 25.33 8.77
C ILE A 256 1.61 26.33 9.08
N ASP A 257 1.98 27.54 9.53
CA ASP A 257 1.05 28.58 9.96
C ASP A 257 0.36 29.34 8.81
N SER A 258 0.81 29.14 7.57
CA SER A 258 0.28 29.84 6.41
C SER A 258 -0.22 28.85 5.36
N ILE A 259 -1.54 28.73 5.21
CA ILE A 259 -2.16 27.87 4.19
C ILE A 259 -1.60 28.17 2.80
N ALA A 260 -1.45 29.44 2.43
CA ALA A 260 -0.94 29.81 1.12
C ALA A 260 0.50 29.32 0.88
N MET A 261 1.37 29.46 1.89
CA MET A 261 2.76 29.00 1.80
C MET A 261 2.86 27.49 1.85
N LEU A 262 2.11 26.84 2.75
CA LEU A 262 2.01 25.40 2.85
C LEU A 262 1.64 24.77 1.51
N VAL A 263 0.63 25.34 0.85
CA VAL A 263 0.14 24.87 -0.46
C VAL A 263 1.20 25.03 -1.55
N LEU A 264 1.93 26.14 -1.55
CA LEU A 264 3.03 26.34 -2.47
C LEU A 264 4.16 25.33 -2.23
N VAL A 265 4.50 25.05 -0.96
CA VAL A 265 5.54 24.08 -0.58
C VAL A 265 5.14 22.67 -0.97
N LEU A 266 3.92 22.24 -0.64
CA LEU A 266 3.38 20.93 -1.03
C LEU A 266 3.35 20.78 -2.56
N GLY A 267 2.90 21.81 -3.27
CA GLY A 267 2.91 21.84 -4.73
C GLY A 267 4.31 21.76 -5.33
N LEU A 268 5.30 22.43 -4.71
CA LEU A 268 6.70 22.33 -5.11
C LEU A 268 7.27 20.93 -4.85
N MET A 269 6.97 20.32 -3.70
CA MET A 269 7.41 18.96 -3.38
C MET A 269 6.82 17.94 -4.38
N ALA A 270 5.54 18.05 -4.69
CA ALA A 270 4.89 17.20 -5.69
C ALA A 270 5.50 17.39 -7.10
N ALA A 271 5.82 18.62 -7.48
CA ALA A 271 6.51 18.90 -8.74
C ALA A 271 7.94 18.33 -8.77
N LEU A 272 8.69 18.44 -7.67
CA LEU A 272 10.02 17.87 -7.52
C LEU A 272 9.99 16.34 -7.59
N LEU A 273 9.02 15.71 -6.92
CA LEU A 273 8.80 14.27 -7.00
C LEU A 273 8.53 13.83 -8.44
N LEU A 274 7.64 14.51 -9.16
CA LEU A 274 7.35 14.22 -10.57
C LEU A 274 8.61 14.32 -11.44
N VAL A 275 9.39 15.39 -11.30
CA VAL A 275 10.64 15.58 -12.04
C VAL A 275 11.65 14.48 -11.71
N ALA A 276 11.81 14.15 -10.42
CA ALA A 276 12.71 13.10 -9.99
C ALA A 276 12.29 11.74 -10.54
N SER A 277 11.01 11.40 -10.48
CA SER A 277 10.47 10.16 -11.07
C SER A 277 10.79 10.07 -12.56
N VAL A 278 10.54 11.12 -13.34
CA VAL A 278 10.84 11.18 -14.79
C VAL A 278 12.33 11.00 -15.06
N LEU A 279 13.20 11.61 -14.26
CA LEU A 279 14.65 11.47 -14.41
C LEU A 279 15.12 10.05 -14.09
N VAL A 280 14.62 9.45 -13.00
CA VAL A 280 14.95 8.07 -12.61
C VAL A 280 14.43 7.08 -13.66
N THR A 281 13.19 7.23 -14.13
CA THR A 281 12.63 6.34 -15.16
C THR A 281 13.38 6.48 -16.48
N ALA A 282 13.69 7.70 -16.94
CA ALA A 282 14.50 7.91 -18.14
C ALA A 282 15.89 7.26 -18.02
N TRP A 283 16.55 7.41 -16.87
CA TRP A 283 17.89 6.87 -16.65
C TRP A 283 17.89 5.34 -16.66
N THR A 284 16.93 4.75 -15.97
CA THR A 284 16.85 3.29 -15.77
C THR A 284 16.39 2.58 -17.05
N THR A 285 15.37 3.09 -17.74
CA THR A 285 14.91 2.56 -19.05
C THR A 285 15.95 2.78 -20.15
N GLY A 286 16.59 3.96 -20.21
CA GLY A 286 17.71 4.24 -21.11
C GLY A 286 18.89 3.31 -20.84
N GLY A 287 19.26 3.09 -19.57
CA GLY A 287 20.29 2.15 -19.17
C GLY A 287 19.99 0.70 -19.61
N LEU A 288 18.74 0.25 -19.44
CA LEU A 288 18.30 -1.07 -19.92
C LEU A 288 18.44 -1.18 -21.44
N ALA A 289 17.99 -0.18 -22.20
CA ALA A 289 18.13 -0.14 -23.65
C ALA A 289 19.60 -0.27 -24.07
N MET A 290 20.51 0.48 -23.42
CA MET A 290 21.94 0.43 -23.71
C MET A 290 22.56 -0.93 -23.39
N LEU A 291 22.19 -1.53 -22.25
CA LEU A 291 22.66 -2.85 -21.86
C LEU A 291 22.26 -3.93 -22.88
N LEU A 292 21.00 -3.92 -23.32
CA LEU A 292 20.49 -4.87 -24.31
C LEU A 292 21.13 -4.65 -25.69
N ALA A 293 21.29 -3.40 -26.13
CA ALA A 293 21.96 -3.08 -27.40
C ALA A 293 23.45 -3.45 -27.39
N ALA A 294 24.19 -3.11 -26.33
CA ALA A 294 25.60 -3.45 -26.19
C ALA A 294 25.81 -4.97 -26.13
N LEU A 295 24.91 -5.69 -25.45
CA LEU A 295 24.93 -7.16 -25.42
C LEU A 295 24.64 -7.76 -26.80
N ALA A 296 23.64 -7.26 -27.51
CA ALA A 296 23.35 -7.69 -28.88
C ALA A 296 24.51 -7.41 -29.83
N HIS A 297 25.12 -6.23 -29.74
CA HIS A 297 26.30 -5.86 -30.53
C HIS A 297 27.49 -6.79 -30.28
N LYS A 298 27.71 -7.21 -29.02
CA LYS A 298 28.77 -8.15 -28.66
C LYS A 298 28.50 -9.58 -29.13
N LEU A 299 27.24 -10.02 -29.12
CA LEU A 299 26.88 -11.42 -29.33
C LEU A 299 26.39 -11.76 -30.75
N ALA A 300 25.84 -10.81 -31.50
CA ALA A 300 25.24 -11.05 -32.80
C ALA A 300 26.17 -10.60 -33.95
N PRO A 301 26.80 -11.51 -34.70
CA PRO A 301 27.70 -11.16 -35.82
C PRO A 301 27.04 -10.34 -36.93
N GLN A 302 25.74 -10.54 -37.12
CA GLN A 302 24.93 -9.85 -38.13
C GLN A 302 24.43 -8.46 -37.67
N PHE A 303 24.80 -8.01 -36.47
CA PHE A 303 24.39 -6.70 -35.96
C PHE A 303 24.99 -5.58 -36.82
N ARG A 304 24.14 -4.80 -37.49
CA ARG A 304 24.52 -3.71 -38.38
C ARG A 304 23.68 -2.46 -38.11
N ALA A 305 24.37 -1.33 -37.98
CA ALA A 305 23.76 0.00 -37.79
C ALA A 305 23.53 0.75 -39.11
N THR A 306 23.39 0.05 -40.24
CA THR A 306 23.50 0.62 -41.59
C THR A 306 22.45 1.69 -41.94
N ASP A 307 21.31 1.68 -41.26
CA ASP A 307 20.19 2.59 -41.53
C ASP A 307 20.23 3.88 -40.69
N LEU A 308 21.19 4.00 -39.77
CA LEU A 308 21.42 5.20 -38.99
C LEU A 308 22.30 6.15 -39.81
N GLN A 309 21.71 6.86 -40.75
CA GLN A 309 22.42 7.92 -41.47
C GLN A 309 22.70 9.07 -40.51
N ALA A 310 23.98 9.45 -40.39
CA ALA A 310 24.39 10.65 -39.68
C ALA A 310 23.79 11.86 -40.39
N ASN A 311 22.80 12.49 -39.77
CA ASN A 311 22.36 13.81 -40.19
C ASN A 311 22.99 14.79 -39.20
N SER A 312 23.90 15.63 -39.68
CA SER A 312 24.58 16.66 -38.89
C SER A 312 23.66 17.82 -38.49
N GLN A 313 22.40 17.52 -38.17
CA GLN A 313 21.54 18.50 -37.55
C GLN A 313 22.08 18.76 -36.15
N LYS A 314 22.63 19.96 -35.98
CA LYS A 314 22.92 20.55 -34.67
C LYS A 314 21.77 20.19 -33.73
N GLU A 315 22.13 19.59 -32.60
CA GLU A 315 21.19 19.25 -31.55
C GLU A 315 20.17 20.40 -31.38
N PHE A 316 18.88 20.07 -31.33
CA PHE A 316 17.85 21.00 -30.87
C PHE A 316 18.00 21.18 -29.35
N ILE A 317 19.19 21.57 -28.91
CA ILE A 317 19.47 21.99 -27.54
C ILE A 317 19.74 23.48 -27.66
N PRO A 318 18.85 24.33 -27.13
CA PRO A 318 19.04 25.76 -27.19
C PRO A 318 20.42 26.12 -26.63
N SER A 319 21.09 27.09 -27.26
CA SER A 319 22.31 27.71 -26.77
C SER A 319 22.21 28.06 -25.27
N LYS A 320 23.37 28.14 -24.59
CA LYS A 320 23.54 28.58 -23.18
C LYS A 320 22.34 29.39 -22.68
N MET A 321 21.66 28.90 -21.66
CA MET A 321 20.46 29.52 -21.11
C MET A 321 20.74 31.00 -20.79
N THR A 322 20.01 31.90 -21.46
CA THR A 322 20.04 33.33 -21.15
C THR A 322 19.32 33.59 -19.83
N ARG A 323 19.72 34.61 -19.05
CA ARG A 323 19.06 35.01 -17.78
C ARG A 323 17.53 35.15 -17.91
N ARG A 324 17.04 35.62 -19.06
CA ARG A 324 15.60 35.73 -19.37
C ARG A 324 14.89 34.37 -19.46
N ARG A 325 15.56 33.33 -19.97
CA ARG A 325 15.04 31.95 -20.02
C ARG A 325 15.02 31.31 -18.63
N TYR A 326 16.01 31.58 -17.78
CA TYR A 326 15.98 31.18 -16.36
C TYR A 326 14.79 31.80 -15.63
N ALA A 327 14.57 33.11 -15.82
CA ALA A 327 13.45 33.80 -15.20
C ALA A 327 12.09 33.22 -15.64
N TRP A 328 11.89 32.99 -16.95
CA TRP A 328 10.66 32.35 -17.45
C TRP A 328 10.51 30.91 -16.97
N GLY A 329 11.59 30.14 -16.89
CA GLY A 329 11.57 28.78 -16.35
C GLY A 329 11.18 28.75 -14.88
N LEU A 330 11.70 29.66 -14.07
CA LEU A 330 11.35 29.80 -12.66
C LEU A 330 9.89 30.21 -12.48
N ILE A 331 9.38 31.17 -13.27
CA ILE A 331 7.96 31.57 -13.25
C ILE A 331 7.07 30.39 -13.62
N ALA A 332 7.42 29.62 -14.65
CA ALA A 332 6.67 28.44 -15.03
C ALA A 332 6.68 27.36 -13.93
N ALA A 333 7.83 27.12 -13.29
CA ALA A 333 7.94 26.17 -12.18
C ALA A 333 7.09 26.60 -10.97
N ILE A 334 7.11 27.89 -10.60
CA ILE A 334 6.25 28.44 -9.53
C ILE A 334 4.78 28.31 -9.92
N GLY A 335 4.41 28.60 -11.17
CA GLY A 335 3.05 28.45 -11.67
C GLY A 335 2.55 27.00 -11.61
N VAL A 336 3.39 26.03 -11.98
CA VAL A 336 3.08 24.60 -11.87
C VAL A 336 2.95 24.18 -10.41
N ALA A 337 3.89 24.59 -9.55
CA ALA A 337 3.83 24.31 -8.12
C ALA A 337 2.55 24.89 -7.49
N ALA A 338 2.22 26.15 -7.80
CA ALA A 338 0.99 26.79 -7.33
C ALA A 338 -0.27 26.08 -7.84
N TYR A 339 -0.31 25.68 -9.12
CA TYR A 339 -1.42 24.90 -9.67
C TYR A 339 -1.56 23.54 -8.99
N MET A 340 -0.45 22.81 -8.79
CA MET A 340 -0.45 21.52 -8.10
C MET A 340 -0.88 21.65 -6.64
N GLY A 341 -0.39 22.68 -5.95
CA GLY A 341 -0.81 23.00 -4.59
C GLY A 341 -2.30 23.31 -4.52
N PHE A 342 -2.80 24.20 -5.39
CA PHE A 342 -4.21 24.52 -5.45
C PHE A 342 -5.07 23.28 -5.76
N ALA A 343 -4.61 22.42 -6.68
CA ALA A 343 -5.27 21.17 -7.00
C ALA A 343 -5.26 20.14 -5.86
N LEU A 344 -4.38 20.29 -4.85
CA LEU A 344 -4.42 19.52 -3.61
C LEU A 344 -5.42 20.12 -2.61
N LEU A 345 -5.47 21.44 -2.47
CA LEU A 345 -6.47 22.12 -1.63
C LEU A 345 -7.90 21.83 -2.08
N ASP A 346 -8.17 21.90 -3.38
CA ASP A 346 -9.50 21.68 -3.97
C ASP A 346 -10.03 20.24 -3.76
N ARG A 347 -9.19 19.34 -3.22
CA ARG A 347 -9.58 17.97 -2.87
C ARG A 347 -10.06 17.84 -1.44
N ILE A 348 -9.90 18.87 -0.61
CA ILE A 348 -10.22 18.82 0.82
C ILE A 348 -11.48 19.60 1.10
N THR A 349 -12.38 18.96 1.85
CA THR A 349 -13.60 19.55 2.39
C THR A 349 -13.38 19.95 3.86
N ILE A 350 -14.12 20.98 4.29
CA ILE A 350 -14.09 21.47 5.68
C ILE A 350 -15.29 20.91 6.49
N GLN A 351 -16.18 20.16 5.85
CA GLN A 351 -17.35 19.57 6.51
C GLN A 351 -16.94 18.41 7.42
N ASP A 352 -17.43 18.41 8.67
CA ASP A 352 -17.19 17.37 9.69
C ASP A 352 -18.52 16.71 10.13
N ASP A 353 -19.45 16.53 9.20
CA ASP A 353 -20.76 15.90 9.44
C ASP A 353 -20.80 14.43 9.01
N ALA A 354 -19.63 13.84 8.74
CA ALA A 354 -19.51 12.42 8.41
C ALA A 354 -20.11 11.54 9.51
N GLN A 355 -21.00 10.64 9.11
CA GLN A 355 -21.66 9.71 10.02
C GLN A 355 -20.71 8.61 10.48
N ILE A 356 -20.77 8.26 11.76
CA ILE A 356 -20.03 7.12 12.31
C ILE A 356 -20.93 5.89 12.28
N ILE A 357 -20.53 4.91 11.48
CA ILE A 357 -21.28 3.68 11.22
C ILE A 357 -20.54 2.52 11.88
N ALA A 358 -21.17 1.85 12.83
CA ALA A 358 -20.57 0.73 13.57
C ALA A 358 -20.63 -0.57 12.76
N HIS A 359 -19.49 -1.03 12.25
CA HIS A 359 -19.34 -2.22 11.40
C HIS A 359 -19.61 -3.50 12.18
N ARG A 360 -20.68 -4.22 11.82
CA ARG A 360 -21.16 -5.41 12.56
C ARG A 360 -21.43 -5.12 14.05
N GLY A 361 -21.82 -3.89 14.38
CA GLY A 361 -21.85 -3.37 15.76
C GLY A 361 -20.52 -2.75 16.21
N ALA A 362 -20.31 -2.61 17.52
CA ALA A 362 -19.01 -2.19 18.07
C ALA A 362 -18.06 -3.40 18.12
N SER A 363 -17.72 -3.94 16.95
CA SER A 363 -17.05 -5.23 16.75
C SER A 363 -15.63 -5.30 17.32
N ALA A 364 -14.99 -4.15 17.57
CA ALA A 364 -13.71 -4.10 18.30
C ALA A 364 -13.86 -4.33 19.81
N ALA A 365 -15.05 -4.11 20.38
CA ALA A 365 -15.33 -4.20 21.81
C ALA A 365 -16.21 -5.40 22.21
N ALA A 366 -16.85 -6.04 21.22
CA ALA A 366 -17.72 -7.20 21.42
C ALA A 366 -17.77 -8.03 20.13
N PRO A 367 -18.11 -9.34 20.20
CA PRO A 367 -18.10 -10.20 19.02
C PRO A 367 -19.04 -9.70 17.92
N GLU A 368 -18.54 -9.72 16.67
CA GLU A 368 -19.26 -9.19 15.49
C GLU A 368 -20.69 -9.75 15.34
N ASN A 369 -21.61 -8.92 14.86
CA ASN A 369 -23.00 -9.30 14.55
C ASN A 369 -23.80 -9.90 15.74
N THR A 370 -23.41 -9.60 16.98
CA THR A 370 -24.11 -10.03 18.21
C THR A 370 -24.98 -8.92 18.81
N LEU A 371 -25.92 -9.28 19.70
CA LEU A 371 -26.69 -8.29 20.45
C LEU A 371 -25.79 -7.47 21.39
N ALA A 372 -24.71 -8.07 21.91
CA ALA A 372 -23.69 -7.34 22.66
C ALA A 372 -23.03 -6.23 21.82
N ALA A 373 -22.58 -6.54 20.60
CA ALA A 373 -21.96 -5.54 19.72
C ALA A 373 -22.93 -4.43 19.30
N ILE A 374 -24.20 -4.76 19.05
CA ILE A 374 -25.25 -3.78 18.75
C ILE A 374 -25.48 -2.85 19.94
N ARG A 375 -25.64 -3.39 21.15
CA ARG A 375 -25.78 -2.58 22.38
C ARG A 375 -24.54 -1.72 22.64
N GLY A 376 -23.35 -2.26 22.35
CA GLY A 376 -22.08 -1.54 22.39
C GLY A 376 -22.10 -0.32 21.46
N ALA A 377 -22.51 -0.49 20.21
CA ALA A 377 -22.61 0.60 19.23
C ALA A 377 -23.60 1.69 19.65
N ILE A 378 -24.78 1.31 20.19
CA ILE A 378 -25.74 2.27 20.75
C ILE A 378 -25.11 3.06 21.90
N LYS A 379 -24.42 2.37 22.82
CA LYS A 379 -23.75 2.99 23.97
C LYS A 379 -22.61 3.94 23.55
N GLN A 380 -21.90 3.60 22.48
CA GLN A 380 -20.83 4.42 21.89
C GLN A 380 -21.37 5.52 20.98
N ASN A 381 -22.70 5.73 20.95
CA ASN A 381 -23.37 6.73 20.12
C ASN A 381 -23.02 6.61 18.64
N ALA A 382 -23.02 5.42 18.02
CA ALA A 382 -22.92 5.33 16.57
C ALA A 382 -24.17 5.95 15.89
N ASP A 383 -24.00 6.62 14.75
CA ASP A 383 -25.11 7.21 13.97
C ASP A 383 -25.94 6.11 13.29
N TRP A 384 -25.26 5.07 12.81
CA TRP A 384 -25.85 3.85 12.26
C TRP A 384 -25.09 2.63 12.75
N ILE A 385 -25.77 1.48 12.70
CA ILE A 385 -25.18 0.18 12.98
C ILE A 385 -25.32 -0.65 11.73
N GLU A 386 -24.18 -1.10 11.20
CA GLU A 386 -24.12 -1.99 10.06
C GLU A 386 -24.17 -3.45 10.56
N ILE A 387 -24.94 -4.29 9.86
CA ILE A 387 -25.08 -5.72 10.16
C ILE A 387 -25.22 -6.54 8.87
N ASP A 388 -24.77 -7.79 8.91
CA ASP A 388 -24.88 -8.73 7.80
C ASP A 388 -26.04 -9.70 8.01
N VAL A 389 -26.85 -9.97 6.97
CA VAL A 389 -27.96 -10.92 7.06
C VAL A 389 -27.93 -12.01 6.00
N GLN A 390 -28.39 -13.19 6.41
CA GLN A 390 -28.48 -14.40 5.60
C GLN A 390 -29.78 -15.17 5.88
N GLU A 391 -30.15 -16.06 4.97
CA GLU A 391 -31.35 -16.91 5.05
C GLU A 391 -31.01 -18.33 5.54
N THR A 392 -31.74 -18.83 6.55
CA THR A 392 -31.64 -20.22 7.01
C THR A 392 -32.47 -21.18 6.14
N ALA A 393 -32.26 -22.49 6.30
CA ALA A 393 -33.00 -23.53 5.56
C ALA A 393 -34.52 -23.52 5.79
N ASP A 394 -34.95 -23.18 7.01
CA ASP A 394 -36.36 -23.03 7.40
C ASP A 394 -36.92 -21.62 7.12
N GLY A 395 -36.06 -20.74 6.64
CA GLY A 395 -36.43 -19.44 6.11
C GLY A 395 -36.49 -18.28 7.11
N GLU A 396 -35.84 -18.44 8.26
CA GLU A 396 -35.58 -17.32 9.15
C GLU A 396 -34.45 -16.45 8.59
N VAL A 397 -34.49 -15.14 8.87
CA VAL A 397 -33.37 -14.24 8.55
C VAL A 397 -32.51 -14.06 9.80
N VAL A 398 -31.26 -14.47 9.70
CA VAL A 398 -30.28 -14.42 10.80
C VAL A 398 -29.18 -13.42 10.51
N VAL A 399 -28.57 -12.90 11.57
CA VAL A 399 -27.54 -11.85 11.50
C VAL A 399 -26.16 -12.49 11.64
N ILE A 400 -25.45 -12.65 10.52
CA ILE A 400 -24.14 -13.29 10.44
C ILE A 400 -23.45 -12.97 9.11
N HIS A 401 -22.13 -12.77 9.16
CA HIS A 401 -21.32 -12.41 8.00
C HIS A 401 -20.96 -13.60 7.10
N ASP A 402 -20.30 -14.61 7.68
CA ASP A 402 -19.71 -15.73 6.92
C ASP A 402 -20.77 -16.77 6.54
N SER A 403 -20.47 -17.55 5.50
CA SER A 403 -21.35 -18.59 4.95
C SER A 403 -21.55 -19.80 5.91
N ASP A 404 -20.65 -19.95 6.89
CA ASP A 404 -20.63 -21.01 7.90
C ASP A 404 -20.12 -20.52 9.26
N LEU A 405 -20.22 -21.38 10.28
CA LEU A 405 -19.89 -21.06 11.67
C LEU A 405 -18.45 -21.43 12.09
N MET A 406 -17.59 -21.88 11.18
CA MET A 406 -16.27 -22.39 11.53
C MET A 406 -15.37 -21.31 12.13
N LYS A 407 -15.41 -20.08 11.59
CA LYS A 407 -14.60 -18.95 12.11
C LYS A 407 -14.99 -18.59 13.54
N LEU A 408 -16.30 -18.46 13.81
CA LEU A 408 -16.81 -17.92 15.06
C LEU A 408 -16.95 -18.96 16.17
N SER A 409 -17.15 -20.23 15.83
CA SER A 409 -17.51 -21.26 16.82
C SER A 409 -16.79 -22.59 16.63
N GLY A 410 -16.07 -22.77 15.52
CA GLY A 410 -15.51 -24.07 15.12
C GLY A 410 -16.57 -25.14 14.81
N VAL A 411 -17.85 -24.77 14.73
CA VAL A 411 -18.94 -25.68 14.38
C VAL A 411 -19.04 -25.77 12.86
N ASN A 412 -18.90 -26.98 12.32
CA ASN A 412 -19.07 -27.25 10.89
C ASN A 412 -20.57 -27.29 10.54
N LEU A 413 -21.14 -26.10 10.36
CA LEU A 413 -22.53 -25.91 9.98
C LEU A 413 -22.63 -24.67 9.09
N ARG A 414 -23.21 -24.85 7.90
CA ARG A 414 -23.51 -23.76 6.95
C ARG A 414 -24.86 -23.14 7.26
N VAL A 415 -24.98 -21.84 7.04
CA VAL A 415 -26.19 -21.09 7.37
C VAL A 415 -27.41 -21.60 6.59
N TRP A 416 -27.25 -21.87 5.29
CA TRP A 416 -28.32 -22.37 4.43
C TRP A 416 -28.68 -23.85 4.64
N GLU A 417 -27.92 -24.59 5.46
CA GLU A 417 -28.20 -25.98 5.84
C GLU A 417 -28.83 -26.07 7.25
N ALA A 418 -28.72 -25.00 8.04
CA ALA A 418 -29.21 -24.92 9.40
C ALA A 418 -30.64 -24.38 9.46
N ASN A 419 -31.38 -24.76 10.50
CA ASN A 419 -32.59 -24.03 10.92
C ASN A 419 -32.28 -23.05 12.05
N ALA A 420 -33.16 -22.07 12.27
CA ALA A 420 -32.96 -21.04 13.29
C ALA A 420 -32.75 -21.60 14.71
N ALA A 421 -33.45 -22.69 15.04
CA ALA A 421 -33.33 -23.34 16.35
C ALA A 421 -31.96 -24.00 16.57
N GLN A 422 -31.32 -24.52 15.51
CA GLN A 422 -29.94 -25.03 15.59
C GLN A 422 -28.96 -23.88 15.84
N LEU A 423 -29.09 -22.78 15.10
CA LEU A 423 -28.21 -21.60 15.23
C LEU A 423 -28.34 -20.91 16.59
N ALA A 424 -29.55 -20.87 17.16
CA ALA A 424 -29.82 -20.28 18.48
C ALA A 424 -29.07 -20.97 19.63
N ASN A 425 -28.49 -22.16 19.42
CA ASN A 425 -27.72 -22.88 20.42
C ASN A 425 -26.20 -22.77 20.24
N VAL A 426 -25.72 -22.15 19.16
CA VAL A 426 -24.29 -22.04 18.86
C VAL A 426 -23.71 -20.79 19.53
N ASP A 427 -22.66 -20.99 20.33
CA ASP A 427 -21.87 -19.90 20.89
C ASP A 427 -21.06 -19.22 19.78
N VAL A 428 -21.32 -17.94 19.56
CA VAL A 428 -20.61 -17.09 18.58
C VAL A 428 -19.86 -15.93 19.24
N GLY A 429 -19.72 -15.94 20.56
CA GLY A 429 -19.02 -14.91 21.31
C GLY A 429 -17.80 -15.41 22.09
N GLY A 430 -17.75 -16.70 22.45
CA GLY A 430 -16.67 -17.26 23.25
C GLY A 430 -15.28 -17.17 22.62
N TRP A 431 -15.19 -17.09 21.29
CA TRP A 431 -13.93 -16.86 20.56
C TRP A 431 -13.35 -15.45 20.80
N PHE A 432 -14.20 -14.47 21.09
CA PHE A 432 -13.81 -13.09 21.33
C PHE A 432 -13.31 -12.92 22.77
N ALA A 433 -14.14 -13.29 23.75
CA ALA A 433 -13.74 -13.35 25.16
C ALA A 433 -14.71 -14.25 25.98
N PRO A 434 -14.26 -14.83 27.12
CA PRO A 434 -15.07 -15.75 27.93
C PRO A 434 -16.42 -15.17 28.40
N GLU A 435 -16.50 -13.87 28.66
CA GLU A 435 -17.73 -13.19 29.07
C GLU A 435 -18.83 -13.19 27.99
N PHE A 436 -18.48 -13.37 26.72
CA PHE A 436 -19.42 -13.41 25.60
C PHE A 436 -19.88 -14.82 25.22
N THR A 437 -19.52 -15.85 25.97
CA THR A 437 -19.94 -17.25 25.72
C THR A 437 -21.46 -17.48 25.74
N ALA A 438 -22.23 -16.49 26.21
CA ALA A 438 -23.69 -16.49 26.16
C ALA A 438 -24.27 -15.94 24.85
N GLU A 439 -23.48 -15.27 24.01
CA GLU A 439 -23.94 -14.72 22.74
C GLU A 439 -24.24 -15.84 21.73
N ARG A 440 -25.32 -15.66 20.96
CA ARG A 440 -25.84 -16.59 19.96
C ARG A 440 -26.04 -15.86 18.64
N VAL A 441 -26.16 -16.61 17.54
CA VAL A 441 -26.57 -16.03 16.26
C VAL A 441 -27.94 -15.37 16.43
N PRO A 442 -28.07 -14.04 16.33
CA PRO A 442 -29.35 -13.37 16.49
C PRO A 442 -30.21 -13.50 15.23
N THR A 443 -31.52 -13.45 15.38
CA THR A 443 -32.43 -13.22 14.25
C THR A 443 -32.53 -11.72 13.94
N LEU A 444 -32.82 -11.37 12.69
CA LEU A 444 -33.03 -9.97 12.32
C LEU A 444 -34.18 -9.34 13.12
N ALA A 445 -35.23 -10.11 13.45
CA ALA A 445 -36.32 -9.66 14.30
C ALA A 445 -35.84 -9.23 15.71
N GLN A 446 -34.91 -9.98 16.31
CA GLN A 446 -34.32 -9.62 17.60
C GLN A 446 -33.50 -8.33 17.51
N VAL A 447 -32.72 -8.18 16.43
CA VAL A 447 -31.92 -6.97 16.20
C VAL A 447 -32.80 -5.74 15.95
N LEU A 448 -33.84 -5.85 15.13
CA LEU A 448 -34.81 -4.76 14.91
C LEU A 448 -35.47 -4.33 16.22
N ALA A 449 -35.89 -5.28 17.07
CA ALA A 449 -36.43 -4.98 18.39
C ALA A 449 -35.40 -4.31 19.33
N GLU A 450 -34.13 -4.69 19.22
CA GLU A 450 -33.04 -4.07 19.98
C GLU A 450 -32.73 -2.65 19.47
N VAL A 451 -32.87 -2.36 18.18
CA VAL A 451 -32.48 -1.05 17.63
C VAL A 451 -33.62 -0.03 17.62
N LYS A 452 -34.87 -0.48 17.51
CA LYS A 452 -36.05 0.39 17.38
C LYS A 452 -36.10 1.50 18.44
N GLY A 453 -36.16 2.74 17.96
CA GLY A 453 -36.23 3.95 18.80
C GLY A 453 -34.94 4.31 19.53
N ARG A 454 -33.83 3.61 19.26
CA ARG A 454 -32.53 3.82 19.91
C ARG A 454 -31.40 4.15 18.93
N SER A 455 -31.40 3.57 17.75
CA SER A 455 -30.43 3.84 16.68
C SER A 455 -31.04 3.47 15.31
N LYS A 456 -30.23 3.43 14.27
CA LYS A 456 -30.59 3.13 12.88
C LYS A 456 -29.74 1.98 12.33
N LEU A 457 -30.22 1.31 11.29
CA LEU A 457 -29.56 0.13 10.70
C LEU A 457 -29.13 0.34 9.26
N ILE A 458 -27.95 -0.19 8.92
CA ILE A 458 -27.56 -0.51 7.55
C ILE A 458 -27.47 -2.03 7.47
N ILE A 459 -28.29 -2.66 6.63
CA ILE A 459 -28.36 -4.11 6.53
C ILE A 459 -27.69 -4.55 5.23
N GLU A 460 -26.58 -5.29 5.33
CA GLU A 460 -25.95 -5.95 4.19
C GLU A 460 -26.65 -7.28 3.88
N LEU A 461 -27.17 -7.42 2.66
CA LEU A 461 -27.64 -8.70 2.13
C LEU A 461 -26.45 -9.51 1.61
N LYS A 462 -26.14 -10.63 2.26
CA LYS A 462 -25.13 -11.58 1.80
C LYS A 462 -25.77 -12.64 0.91
N TYR A 463 -25.10 -12.95 -0.21
CA TYR A 463 -25.54 -13.99 -1.13
C TYR A 463 -24.48 -15.07 -1.26
N TYR A 464 -24.89 -16.32 -1.06
CA TYR A 464 -24.03 -17.49 -1.23
C TYR A 464 -24.59 -18.49 -2.25
N GLY A 465 -25.63 -18.08 -3.01
CA GLY A 465 -26.22 -18.87 -4.09
C GLY A 465 -27.29 -19.88 -3.62
N HIS A 466 -27.66 -19.81 -2.35
CA HIS A 466 -28.68 -20.67 -1.72
C HIS A 466 -29.91 -19.87 -1.25
N ASP A 467 -29.88 -18.56 -1.41
CA ASP A 467 -30.91 -17.62 -1.00
C ASP A 467 -32.16 -17.79 -1.87
N GLN A 468 -33.33 -17.91 -1.24
CA GLN A 468 -34.60 -18.12 -1.95
C GLN A 468 -35.43 -16.84 -1.99
N GLN A 469 -35.62 -16.22 -0.82
CA GLN A 469 -36.51 -15.07 -0.63
C GLN A 469 -35.92 -14.02 0.32
N LEU A 470 -34.60 -14.01 0.50
CA LEU A 470 -33.89 -13.11 1.42
C LEU A 470 -34.39 -11.67 1.35
N GLU A 471 -34.49 -11.07 0.16
CA GLU A 471 -34.91 -9.67 0.00
C GLU A 471 -36.34 -9.46 0.49
N GLN A 472 -37.27 -10.35 0.12
CA GLN A 472 -38.67 -10.23 0.53
C GLN A 472 -38.84 -10.42 2.04
N ARG A 473 -38.13 -11.38 2.65
CA ARG A 473 -38.24 -11.61 4.10
C ARG A 473 -37.62 -10.51 4.93
N VAL A 474 -36.50 -9.94 4.48
CA VAL A 474 -35.93 -8.74 5.10
C VAL A 474 -36.92 -7.57 5.03
N ILE A 475 -37.57 -7.36 3.88
CA ILE A 475 -38.61 -6.33 3.72
C ILE A 475 -39.74 -6.56 4.74
N ASP A 476 -40.29 -7.77 4.79
CA ASP A 476 -41.43 -8.11 5.65
C ASP A 476 -41.10 -7.87 7.14
N LEU A 477 -39.88 -8.20 7.57
CA LEU A 477 -39.42 -8.00 8.95
C LEU A 477 -39.26 -6.53 9.31
N ILE A 478 -38.68 -5.72 8.42
CA ILE A 478 -38.51 -4.27 8.64
C ILE A 478 -39.87 -3.56 8.70
N GLU A 479 -40.80 -3.91 7.82
CA GLU A 479 -42.16 -3.35 7.82
C GLU A 479 -42.94 -3.77 9.07
N ALA A 480 -42.83 -5.04 9.48
CA ALA A 480 -43.44 -5.52 10.72
C ALA A 480 -42.87 -4.80 11.96
N ALA A 481 -41.59 -4.43 11.93
CA ALA A 481 -40.94 -3.65 12.97
C ALA A 481 -41.22 -2.13 12.86
N ASP A 482 -41.84 -1.64 11.79
CA ASP A 482 -42.02 -0.20 11.49
C ASP A 482 -40.69 0.56 11.53
N MET A 483 -39.67 0.03 10.84
CA MET A 483 -38.31 0.58 10.80
C MET A 483 -37.84 1.01 9.40
N GLN A 484 -38.74 1.08 8.41
CA GLN A 484 -38.39 1.43 7.02
C GLN A 484 -37.69 2.79 6.86
N ASN A 485 -37.94 3.77 7.76
CA ASN A 485 -37.32 5.10 7.71
C ASN A 485 -35.96 5.17 8.43
N ASP A 486 -35.66 4.18 9.27
CA ASP A 486 -34.45 4.07 10.07
C ASP A 486 -33.55 2.93 9.59
N THR A 487 -33.78 2.43 8.38
CA THR A 487 -33.02 1.33 7.77
C THR A 487 -32.58 1.68 6.36
N MET A 488 -31.32 1.40 6.04
CA MET A 488 -30.81 1.33 4.67
C MET A 488 -30.40 -0.10 4.34
N ILE A 489 -30.45 -0.48 3.08
CA ILE A 489 -29.99 -1.80 2.62
C ILE A 489 -28.75 -1.65 1.75
N MET A 490 -27.78 -2.54 1.89
CA MET A 490 -26.65 -2.62 0.97
C MET A 490 -26.30 -4.06 0.61
N SER A 491 -25.46 -4.23 -0.41
CA SER A 491 -24.90 -5.53 -0.78
C SER A 491 -23.73 -5.37 -1.75
N LEU A 492 -22.83 -6.35 -1.79
CA LEU A 492 -21.85 -6.52 -2.87
C LEU A 492 -22.52 -6.93 -4.20
N GLU A 493 -23.69 -7.57 -4.14
CA GLU A 493 -24.37 -8.12 -5.31
C GLU A 493 -25.40 -7.13 -5.89
N TYR A 494 -24.99 -6.45 -6.97
CA TYR A 494 -25.83 -5.45 -7.63
C TYR A 494 -27.19 -6.02 -8.11
N SER A 495 -27.25 -7.27 -8.56
CA SER A 495 -28.49 -7.91 -9.00
C SER A 495 -29.53 -8.04 -7.89
N GLY A 496 -29.09 -8.37 -6.67
CA GLY A 496 -29.94 -8.44 -5.48
C GLY A 496 -30.52 -7.06 -5.12
N LEU A 497 -29.69 -6.01 -5.20
CA LEU A 497 -30.14 -4.63 -5.00
C LEU A 497 -31.21 -4.21 -6.01
N GLN A 498 -31.06 -4.58 -7.29
CA GLN A 498 -32.07 -4.27 -8.31
C GLN A 498 -33.39 -5.02 -8.09
N LYS A 499 -33.34 -6.25 -7.58
CA LYS A 499 -34.54 -6.99 -7.17
C LYS A 499 -35.22 -6.29 -5.98
N LEU A 500 -34.46 -5.81 -5.01
CA LEU A 500 -35.00 -5.02 -3.90
C LEU A 500 -35.62 -3.71 -4.37
N ARG A 501 -34.95 -2.97 -5.26
CA ARG A 501 -35.47 -1.73 -5.88
C ARG A 501 -36.82 -1.97 -6.56
N ALA A 502 -36.98 -3.09 -7.24
CA ALA A 502 -38.24 -3.45 -7.88
C ALA A 502 -39.37 -3.75 -6.87
N LEU A 503 -39.05 -4.31 -5.71
CA LEU A 503 -40.01 -4.63 -4.65
C LEU A 503 -40.35 -3.41 -3.78
N ARG A 504 -39.38 -2.53 -3.52
CA ARG A 504 -39.49 -1.31 -2.71
C ARG A 504 -38.71 -0.15 -3.35
N PRO A 505 -39.33 0.58 -4.29
CA PRO A 505 -38.66 1.67 -5.01
C PRO A 505 -38.18 2.82 -4.13
N ASP A 506 -38.89 3.11 -3.04
CA ASP A 506 -38.66 4.26 -2.17
C ASP A 506 -37.62 3.99 -1.06
N TRP A 507 -37.10 2.77 -0.94
CA TRP A 507 -36.12 2.42 0.09
C TRP A 507 -34.71 2.82 -0.34
N LYS A 508 -33.91 3.29 0.63
CA LYS A 508 -32.50 3.60 0.40
C LYS A 508 -31.69 2.31 0.24
N ILE A 509 -31.07 2.14 -0.93
CA ILE A 509 -30.18 1.03 -1.24
C ILE A 509 -28.79 1.51 -1.66
N GLY A 510 -27.77 0.75 -1.32
CA GLY A 510 -26.39 1.08 -1.67
C GLY A 510 -25.56 -0.11 -2.15
N LEU A 511 -24.61 0.17 -3.03
CA LEU A 511 -23.65 -0.82 -3.48
C LEU A 511 -22.42 -0.82 -2.55
N LEU A 512 -22.15 -1.96 -1.92
CA LEU A 512 -20.87 -2.21 -1.26
C LEU A 512 -19.83 -2.56 -2.34
N SER A 513 -18.63 -2.01 -2.29
CA SER A 513 -17.57 -2.40 -3.23
C SER A 513 -16.15 -2.27 -2.69
N ALA A 514 -15.35 -3.33 -2.83
CA ALA A 514 -13.92 -3.29 -2.49
C ALA A 514 -13.04 -2.95 -3.70
N ARG A 515 -13.45 -3.38 -4.90
CA ARG A 515 -12.79 -3.06 -6.16
C ARG A 515 -13.81 -2.72 -7.23
N ALA A 516 -13.51 -1.72 -8.06
CA ALA A 516 -14.39 -1.32 -9.15
C ALA A 516 -13.63 -0.97 -10.42
N ILE A 517 -14.26 -1.23 -11.57
CA ILE A 517 -13.86 -0.68 -12.87
C ILE A 517 -15.11 -0.04 -13.51
N GLY A 518 -14.95 1.15 -14.09
CA GLY A 518 -16.04 1.91 -14.69
C GLY A 518 -16.53 3.04 -13.78
N ASP A 519 -17.74 3.52 -14.03
CA ASP A 519 -18.34 4.65 -13.31
C ASP A 519 -19.46 4.17 -12.38
N LEU A 520 -19.12 3.90 -11.12
CA LEU A 520 -20.06 3.42 -10.09
C LEU A 520 -21.23 4.41 -9.86
N THR A 521 -21.02 5.69 -10.13
CA THR A 521 -22.02 6.73 -9.89
C THR A 521 -23.22 6.63 -10.84
N ARG A 522 -23.09 5.87 -11.94
CA ARG A 522 -24.17 5.63 -12.91
C ARG A 522 -25.04 4.41 -12.60
N LEU A 523 -24.69 3.62 -11.59
CA LEU A 523 -25.51 2.48 -11.17
C LEU A 523 -26.81 2.99 -10.52
N ASP A 524 -27.88 2.19 -10.52
CA ASP A 524 -29.17 2.59 -9.93
C ASP A 524 -29.22 2.24 -8.43
N VAL A 525 -28.58 3.08 -7.62
CA VAL A 525 -28.45 2.99 -6.15
C VAL A 525 -28.39 4.40 -5.54
N ASP A 526 -28.78 4.54 -4.28
CA ASP A 526 -28.84 5.85 -3.58
C ASP A 526 -27.53 6.20 -2.88
N PHE A 527 -26.72 5.19 -2.51
CA PHE A 527 -25.41 5.40 -1.92
C PHE A 527 -24.38 4.36 -2.38
N LEU A 528 -23.11 4.64 -2.12
CA LEU A 528 -21.98 3.78 -2.40
C LEU A 528 -21.19 3.57 -1.11
N ALA A 529 -20.92 2.32 -0.72
CA ALA A 529 -20.05 2.01 0.41
C ALA A 529 -18.76 1.37 -0.15
N VAL A 530 -17.65 2.11 -0.17
CA VAL A 530 -16.42 1.69 -0.87
C VAL A 530 -15.27 1.41 0.07
N ASN A 531 -14.41 0.46 -0.29
CA ASN A 531 -13.18 0.22 0.45
C ASN A 531 -12.29 1.48 0.47
N LEU A 532 -11.55 1.70 1.56
CA LEU A 532 -10.60 2.80 1.73
C LEU A 532 -9.71 3.06 0.50
N ALA A 533 -9.24 2.02 -0.20
CA ALA A 533 -8.38 2.15 -1.37
C ALA A 533 -9.08 2.78 -2.61
N LEU A 534 -10.41 2.71 -2.68
CA LEU A 534 -11.23 3.33 -3.74
C LEU A 534 -11.67 4.75 -3.39
N ALA A 535 -11.71 5.10 -2.10
CA ALA A 535 -12.13 6.40 -1.60
C ALA A 535 -11.16 7.52 -2.06
N ARG A 536 -11.50 8.15 -3.18
CA ARG A 536 -10.74 9.26 -3.77
C ARG A 536 -11.61 10.51 -3.85
N PRO A 537 -11.04 11.72 -3.70
CA PRO A 537 -11.78 12.98 -3.84
C PRO A 537 -12.59 13.08 -5.14
N THR A 538 -12.07 12.48 -6.22
CA THR A 538 -12.78 12.44 -7.52
C THR A 538 -14.03 11.58 -7.48
N LEU A 539 -14.01 10.47 -6.73
CA LEU A 539 -15.18 9.59 -6.58
C LEU A 539 -16.23 10.24 -5.67
N VAL A 540 -15.81 10.85 -4.55
CA VAL A 540 -16.70 11.61 -3.64
C VAL A 540 -17.49 12.65 -4.43
N ARG A 541 -16.78 13.54 -5.15
CA ARG A 541 -17.43 14.59 -5.94
C ARG A 541 -18.32 14.04 -7.05
N ALA A 542 -17.93 12.95 -7.69
CA ALA A 542 -18.74 12.33 -8.73
C ALA A 542 -20.02 11.70 -8.15
N ALA A 543 -19.93 11.08 -6.96
CA ALA A 543 -21.08 10.53 -6.25
C ALA A 543 -22.05 11.65 -5.84
N HIS A 544 -21.56 12.71 -5.20
CA HIS A 544 -22.37 13.87 -4.83
C HIS A 544 -23.00 14.56 -6.04
N ALA A 545 -22.27 14.70 -7.16
CA ALA A 545 -22.82 15.26 -8.39
C ALA A 545 -23.91 14.37 -9.03
N ALA A 546 -23.95 13.09 -8.68
CA ALA A 546 -24.98 12.13 -9.06
C ALA A 546 -26.07 11.96 -7.98
N ASP A 547 -26.09 12.83 -6.95
CA ASP A 547 -27.02 12.80 -5.81
C ASP A 547 -26.94 11.51 -4.98
N LYS A 548 -25.71 11.06 -4.70
CA LYS A 548 -25.43 9.83 -3.95
C LYS A 548 -24.53 10.08 -2.76
N GLU A 549 -24.85 9.44 -1.64
CA GLU A 549 -23.99 9.38 -0.46
C GLU A 549 -22.81 8.41 -0.71
N LEU A 550 -21.64 8.68 -0.15
CA LEU A 550 -20.46 7.83 -0.20
C LEU A 550 -19.97 7.51 1.22
N PHE A 551 -20.08 6.24 1.59
CA PHE A 551 -19.52 5.69 2.82
C PHE A 551 -18.20 4.97 2.53
N VAL A 552 -17.29 4.94 3.51
CA VAL A 552 -15.99 4.26 3.38
C VAL A 552 -15.79 3.23 4.47
N TRP A 553 -15.34 2.04 4.09
CA TRP A 553 -15.13 0.91 4.99
C TRP A 553 -13.78 0.20 4.74
N THR A 554 -13.27 -0.60 5.67
CA THR A 554 -13.46 -0.45 7.12
C THR A 554 -12.30 0.39 7.61
N VAL A 555 -12.58 1.46 8.36
CA VAL A 555 -11.56 2.45 8.75
C VAL A 555 -11.47 2.49 10.27
N ASN A 556 -10.37 1.99 10.83
CA ASN A 556 -10.22 1.82 12.28
C ASN A 556 -9.15 2.75 12.89
N ASP A 557 -8.19 3.22 12.10
CA ASP A 557 -7.17 4.15 12.60
C ASP A 557 -7.63 5.61 12.48
N ALA A 558 -7.29 6.40 13.50
CA ALA A 558 -7.72 7.79 13.63
C ALA A 558 -7.26 8.70 12.48
N LEU A 559 -6.06 8.43 11.93
CA LEU A 559 -5.52 9.20 10.83
C LEU A 559 -6.36 8.97 9.56
N SER A 560 -6.59 7.72 9.16
CA SER A 560 -7.41 7.38 8.00
C SER A 560 -8.85 7.89 8.14
N MET A 561 -9.46 7.80 9.33
CA MET A 561 -10.78 8.39 9.60
C MET A 561 -10.77 9.89 9.27
N SER A 562 -9.78 10.61 9.81
CA SER A 562 -9.59 12.04 9.57
C SER A 562 -9.37 12.35 8.09
N GLN A 563 -8.59 11.53 7.38
CA GLN A 563 -8.36 11.70 5.94
C GLN A 563 -9.63 11.51 5.12
N MET A 564 -10.45 10.51 5.45
CA MET A 564 -11.71 10.25 4.75
C MET A 564 -12.71 11.38 4.98
N MET A 565 -12.85 11.85 6.22
CA MET A 565 -13.66 13.03 6.53
C MET A 565 -13.17 14.26 5.77
N SER A 566 -11.85 14.47 5.68
CA SER A 566 -11.25 15.59 4.94
C SER A 566 -11.49 15.55 3.43
N ILE A 567 -11.86 14.42 2.82
CA ILE A 567 -12.22 14.38 1.38
C ILE A 567 -13.72 14.45 1.14
N GLY A 568 -14.53 14.54 2.21
CA GLY A 568 -15.97 14.76 2.16
C GLY A 568 -16.80 13.50 2.06
N VAL A 569 -16.34 12.37 2.61
CA VAL A 569 -17.19 11.18 2.71
C VAL A 569 -18.39 11.46 3.62
N ASP A 570 -19.55 10.91 3.29
CA ASP A 570 -20.78 11.09 4.07
C ASP A 570 -20.81 10.21 5.32
N GLY A 571 -19.98 9.16 5.36
CA GLY A 571 -19.91 8.24 6.49
C GLY A 571 -18.66 7.37 6.50
N VAL A 572 -18.25 6.99 7.71
CA VAL A 572 -17.13 6.10 7.99
C VAL A 572 -17.66 4.85 8.69
N ILE A 573 -17.48 3.70 8.06
CA ILE A 573 -17.80 2.38 8.60
C ILE A 573 -16.57 1.87 9.34
N THR A 574 -16.71 1.62 10.64
CA THR A 574 -15.60 1.33 11.55
C THR A 574 -15.98 0.28 12.59
N ASP A 575 -15.01 -0.54 12.98
CA ASP A 575 -15.14 -1.47 14.11
C ASP A 575 -15.11 -0.73 15.48
N GLU A 576 -14.61 0.52 15.49
CA GLU A 576 -14.33 1.33 16.67
C GLU A 576 -15.14 2.65 16.68
N PRO A 577 -16.48 2.60 16.87
CA PRO A 577 -17.32 3.80 16.78
C PRO A 577 -16.95 4.87 17.82
N HIS A 578 -16.50 4.48 19.01
CA HIS A 578 -15.96 5.41 20.00
C HIS A 578 -14.80 6.26 19.45
N ARG A 579 -13.81 5.62 18.82
CA ARG A 579 -12.66 6.33 18.22
C ARG A 579 -13.12 7.27 17.11
N GLY A 580 -14.11 6.86 16.31
CA GLY A 580 -14.73 7.75 15.32
C GLY A 580 -15.29 9.04 15.94
N ARG A 581 -15.92 8.96 17.11
CA ARG A 581 -16.42 10.14 17.85
C ARG A 581 -15.30 11.00 18.42
N GLU A 582 -14.23 10.40 18.92
CA GLU A 582 -13.05 11.13 19.38
C GLU A 582 -12.38 11.88 18.24
N VAL A 583 -12.23 11.25 17.07
CA VAL A 583 -11.66 11.88 15.87
C VAL A 583 -12.51 13.07 15.43
N LEU A 584 -13.84 12.96 15.39
CA LEU A 584 -14.72 14.09 15.06
C LEU A 584 -14.52 15.27 16.03
N THR A 585 -14.42 14.98 17.33
CA THR A 585 -14.23 15.99 18.37
C THR A 585 -12.87 16.66 18.24
N ALA A 586 -11.79 15.88 18.12
CA ALA A 586 -10.43 16.39 17.95
C ALA A 586 -10.29 17.21 16.66
N ARG A 587 -10.91 16.76 15.57
CA ARG A 587 -10.89 17.48 14.29
C ARG A 587 -11.59 18.83 14.35
N ALA A 588 -12.66 18.96 15.13
CA ALA A 588 -13.38 20.22 15.29
C ALA A 588 -12.49 21.36 15.81
N GLU A 589 -11.40 21.03 16.53
CA GLU A 589 -10.42 21.99 17.05
C GLU A 589 -9.31 22.33 16.05
N LEU A 590 -9.15 21.55 14.97
CA LEU A 590 -8.10 21.74 13.98
C LEU A 590 -8.45 22.81 12.95
N SER A 591 -7.48 23.66 12.64
CA SER A 591 -7.54 24.57 11.48
C SER A 591 -7.52 23.80 10.16
N THR A 592 -7.98 24.44 9.08
CA THR A 592 -7.92 23.87 7.72
C THR A 592 -6.48 23.50 7.31
N ALA A 593 -5.47 24.25 7.77
CA ALA A 593 -4.06 23.95 7.53
C ALA A 593 -3.65 22.62 8.17
N GLN A 594 -4.01 22.43 9.44
CA GLN A 594 -3.71 21.20 10.19
C GLN A 594 -4.42 19.99 9.60
N ARG A 595 -5.69 20.13 9.18
CA ARG A 595 -6.42 19.05 8.50
C ARG A 595 -5.82 18.70 7.14
N LEU A 596 -5.38 19.70 6.37
CA LEU A 596 -4.64 19.49 5.13
C LEU A 596 -3.34 18.72 5.38
N LEU A 597 -2.62 19.03 6.46
CA LEU A 597 -1.40 18.32 6.83
C LEU A 597 -1.66 16.85 7.16
N LEU A 598 -2.68 16.55 7.97
CA LEU A 598 -3.09 15.17 8.23
C LEU A 598 -3.42 14.40 6.94
N TYR A 599 -4.02 15.07 5.97
CA TYR A 599 -4.32 14.47 4.66
C TYR A 599 -3.07 14.20 3.81
N VAL A 600 -2.13 15.13 3.76
CA VAL A 600 -0.96 15.02 2.84
C VAL A 600 0.24 14.32 3.46
N ALA A 601 0.33 14.20 4.79
CA ALA A 601 1.51 13.67 5.47
C ALA A 601 1.88 12.24 5.00
N PRO A 602 0.96 11.26 4.95
CA PRO A 602 1.27 9.94 4.40
C PRO A 602 1.63 9.94 2.91
N LEU A 603 1.07 10.85 2.12
CA LEU A 603 1.40 10.99 0.69
C LEU A 603 2.84 11.45 0.48
N LEU A 604 3.40 12.19 1.44
CA LEU A 604 4.76 12.69 1.41
C LEU A 604 5.74 11.83 2.21
N GLY A 605 5.24 10.80 2.90
CA GLY A 605 6.04 9.93 3.75
C GLY A 605 6.63 10.65 4.96
N VAL A 606 5.90 11.64 5.48
CA VAL A 606 6.26 12.41 6.69
C VAL A 606 5.28 12.10 7.81
N ASP A 607 5.72 12.26 9.04
CA ASP A 607 4.89 12.02 10.22
C ASP A 607 3.79 13.07 10.29
N ALA A 608 2.56 12.60 10.42
CA ALA A 608 1.41 13.48 10.59
C ALA A 608 1.47 14.09 12.00
N PRO A 609 1.05 15.36 12.19
CA PRO A 609 0.81 15.89 13.52
C PRO A 609 -0.08 14.94 14.31
N SER A 610 0.25 14.65 15.57
CA SER A 610 -0.59 13.78 16.39
C SER A 610 -1.96 14.41 16.55
N LEU A 611 -3.02 13.65 16.25
CA LEU A 611 -4.32 13.94 16.81
C LEU A 611 -4.16 13.71 18.32
N ASN A 612 -4.34 14.75 19.14
CA ASN A 612 -4.31 14.65 20.61
C ASN A 612 -5.56 13.90 21.11
N ILE A 613 -5.74 12.68 20.62
CA ILE A 613 -6.69 11.71 21.14
C ILE A 613 -5.90 11.01 22.24
N GLU A 614 -6.32 11.17 23.50
CA GLU A 614 -5.73 10.45 24.63
C GLU A 614 -5.73 8.95 24.28
N SER A 615 -4.56 8.45 23.86
CA SER A 615 -4.41 7.05 23.53
C SER A 615 -4.44 6.28 24.85
N ASN A 616 -5.60 5.80 25.25
CA ASN A 616 -5.67 4.60 26.09
C ASN A 616 -5.35 3.33 25.28
N ASP A 617 -5.03 3.47 23.99
CA ASP A 617 -4.80 2.37 23.08
C ASP A 617 -3.32 2.21 22.74
N ALA A 618 -2.66 1.34 23.52
CA ALA A 618 -1.46 0.64 23.07
C ALA A 618 -1.83 -0.43 22.04
N VAL A 619 -2.28 -0.04 20.84
CA VAL A 619 -2.40 -0.97 19.71
C VAL A 619 -2.07 -0.23 18.41
N ALA A 620 -0.80 -0.32 17.99
CA ALA A 620 -0.36 0.08 16.65
C ALA A 620 0.52 -1.05 16.05
N ASP A 621 0.06 -1.56 14.89
CA ASP A 621 0.68 -2.55 13.99
C ASP A 621 0.67 -4.03 14.42
N ASP A 622 -0.45 -4.72 14.11
CA ASP A 622 -0.71 -6.14 14.38
C ASP A 622 0.38 -7.10 13.85
N SER A 623 1.08 -6.76 12.77
CA SER A 623 2.06 -7.69 12.18
C SER A 623 3.37 -7.76 12.99
N ASN A 624 3.82 -6.61 13.49
CA ASN A 624 5.03 -6.50 14.32
C ASN A 624 4.75 -6.89 15.77
N ILE A 625 3.54 -6.58 16.29
CA ILE A 625 3.10 -6.99 17.62
C ILE A 625 3.06 -8.52 17.73
N ASN A 626 2.47 -9.23 16.77
CA ASN A 626 2.37 -10.68 16.82
C ASN A 626 3.75 -11.38 16.82
N LEU A 627 4.70 -10.86 16.04
CA LEU A 627 6.07 -11.36 16.05
C LEU A 627 6.74 -11.13 17.41
N GLU A 628 6.62 -9.93 17.97
CA GLU A 628 7.22 -9.60 19.26
C GLU A 628 6.58 -10.35 20.43
N LEU A 629 5.25 -10.50 20.45
CA LEU A 629 4.53 -11.30 21.44
C LEU A 629 5.00 -12.77 21.41
N SER A 630 5.28 -13.32 20.22
CA SER A 630 5.84 -14.66 20.10
C SER A 630 7.25 -14.78 20.70
N LEU A 631 8.07 -13.73 20.60
CA LEU A 631 9.41 -13.67 21.20
C LEU A 631 9.33 -13.45 22.71
N GLN A 632 8.39 -12.61 23.17
CA GLN A 632 8.09 -12.43 24.59
C GLN A 632 7.64 -13.74 25.23
N GLN A 633 6.79 -14.53 24.56
CA GLN A 633 6.41 -15.86 25.03
C GLN A 633 7.62 -16.77 25.20
N ARG A 634 8.52 -16.85 24.20
CA ARG A 634 9.75 -17.65 24.31
C ARG A 634 10.62 -17.19 25.47
N PHE A 635 10.76 -15.88 25.66
CA PHE A 635 11.52 -15.32 26.77
C PHE A 635 10.93 -15.72 28.12
N GLN A 636 9.60 -15.65 28.28
CA GLN A 636 8.93 -16.09 29.50
C GLN A 636 9.06 -17.60 29.74
N ASP A 637 8.97 -18.42 28.69
CA ASP A 637 9.19 -19.87 28.78
C ASP A 637 10.61 -20.19 29.29
N GLN A 638 11.60 -19.42 28.85
CA GLN A 638 12.98 -19.52 29.33
C GLN A 638 13.11 -19.12 30.80
N LEU A 639 12.48 -18.02 31.24
CA LEU A 639 12.52 -17.59 32.64
C LEU A 639 11.97 -18.65 33.60
N ASN A 640 11.02 -19.47 33.14
CA ASN A 640 10.39 -20.52 33.94
C ASN A 640 11.22 -21.82 34.06
N LEU A 641 12.38 -21.93 33.38
CA LEU A 641 13.25 -23.09 33.49
C LEU A 641 14.03 -23.12 34.82
N PRO A 642 14.06 -24.26 35.54
CA PRO A 642 14.81 -24.38 36.78
C PRO A 642 16.32 -24.29 36.53
N GLY A 643 16.98 -23.34 37.20
CA GLY A 643 18.43 -23.12 37.11
C GLY A 643 18.86 -21.85 36.36
N ASN A 644 17.91 -21.10 35.80
CA ASN A 644 18.19 -19.78 35.23
C ASN A 644 18.39 -18.76 36.36
N VAL A 645 19.54 -18.09 36.35
CA VAL A 645 19.89 -17.03 37.30
C VAL A 645 20.29 -15.80 36.48
N LEU A 646 19.80 -14.64 36.90
CA LEU A 646 20.15 -13.36 36.32
C LEU A 646 21.67 -13.13 36.46
N ALA A 647 22.34 -12.93 35.34
CA ALA A 647 23.75 -12.58 35.28
C ALA A 647 24.00 -11.19 35.88
N GLU A 648 25.24 -10.91 36.26
CA GLU A 648 25.64 -9.58 36.74
C GLU A 648 25.36 -8.52 35.66
N PHE A 649 24.89 -7.34 36.09
CA PHE A 649 24.61 -6.24 35.17
C PHE A 649 25.90 -5.71 34.56
N THR A 650 25.92 -5.62 33.24
CA THR A 650 27.01 -5.01 32.46
C THR A 650 26.40 -4.00 31.48
N THR A 651 27.10 -2.89 31.27
CA THR A 651 26.74 -1.84 30.30
C THR A 651 28.03 -1.29 29.71
N ASP A 652 28.01 -0.94 28.43
CA ASP A 652 29.07 -0.24 27.71
C ASP A 652 28.82 1.28 27.63
N GLY A 653 27.84 1.79 28.39
CA GLY A 653 27.50 3.22 28.51
C GLY A 653 26.20 3.56 27.79
N CYS A 654 26.09 3.26 26.49
CA CYS A 654 24.85 3.43 25.73
C CYS A 654 24.44 2.20 24.94
N SER A 655 23.20 1.79 25.18
CA SER A 655 22.54 0.59 24.63
C SER A 655 22.73 0.39 23.12
N GLY A 656 22.77 -0.86 22.67
CA GLY A 656 22.77 -1.21 21.25
C GLY A 656 24.07 -0.99 20.47
N GLY A 657 25.20 -0.78 21.16
CA GLY A 657 26.46 -0.41 20.51
C GLY A 657 26.47 1.05 20.04
N LEU A 658 25.54 1.87 20.54
CA LEU A 658 25.51 3.32 20.29
C LEU A 658 26.72 4.02 20.90
N SER A 659 27.35 3.45 21.94
CA SER A 659 28.67 3.88 22.41
C SER A 659 29.73 3.87 21.30
N VAL A 660 29.72 2.86 20.42
CA VAL A 660 30.62 2.77 19.26
C VAL A 660 30.30 3.84 18.21
N GLY A 661 29.01 4.12 18.01
CA GLY A 661 28.55 5.20 17.13
C GLY A 661 28.97 6.58 17.63
N TRP A 662 28.89 6.79 18.94
CA TRP A 662 29.34 8.01 19.61
C TRP A 662 30.85 8.18 19.49
N ASP A 663 31.63 7.14 19.80
CA ASP A 663 33.08 7.14 19.67
C ASP A 663 33.51 7.45 18.24
N TYR A 664 32.89 6.81 17.25
CA TYR A 664 33.14 7.08 15.84
C TYR A 664 32.83 8.53 15.45
N PHE A 665 31.69 9.07 15.91
CA PHE A 665 31.32 10.46 15.64
C PHE A 665 32.27 11.45 16.32
N ALA A 666 32.62 11.22 17.58
CA ALA A 666 33.57 12.03 18.33
C ALA A 666 34.97 12.02 17.68
N GLU A 667 35.40 10.88 17.13
CA GLU A 667 36.66 10.77 16.37
C GLU A 667 36.65 11.56 15.06
N GLN A 668 35.55 11.54 14.31
CA GLN A 668 35.43 12.28 13.04
C GLN A 668 35.25 13.78 13.26
N ALA A 669 34.58 14.18 14.34
CA ALA A 669 34.31 15.57 14.71
C ALA A 669 35.20 16.00 15.88
N GLY A 670 36.49 16.23 15.63
CA GLY A 670 37.45 16.56 16.70
C GLY A 670 37.09 17.77 17.59
N PHE A 671 36.29 18.73 17.10
CA PHE A 671 35.76 19.83 17.91
C PHE A 671 34.77 19.33 18.99
N PHE A 672 34.00 18.30 18.66
CA PHE A 672 32.94 17.73 19.47
C PHE A 672 33.52 16.89 20.61
N ARG A 673 34.52 16.04 20.31
CA ARG A 673 35.28 15.28 21.32
C ARG A 673 35.99 16.18 22.33
N THR A 674 36.53 17.31 21.89
CA THR A 674 37.21 18.27 22.78
C THR A 674 36.23 18.95 23.74
N ARG A 675 34.95 19.06 23.37
CA ARG A 675 33.91 19.75 24.17
C ARG A 675 33.10 18.83 25.07
N HIS A 676 32.66 17.68 24.54
CA HIS A 676 31.76 16.77 25.24
C HIS A 676 32.45 15.50 25.76
N GLY A 677 33.73 15.32 25.45
CA GLY A 677 34.49 14.15 25.84
C GLY A 677 34.13 12.91 25.04
N ASP A 678 34.45 11.75 25.61
CA ASP A 678 34.31 10.44 24.95
C ASP A 678 32.94 9.78 25.23
N ARG A 679 31.98 10.48 25.85
CA ARG A 679 30.68 9.92 26.22
C ARG A 679 29.52 10.90 26.01
N PRO A 680 28.31 10.42 25.67
CA PRO A 680 27.16 11.27 25.45
C PRO A 680 26.65 11.92 26.74
N LEU A 681 26.07 13.11 26.60
CA LEU A 681 25.50 13.85 27.74
C LEU A 681 24.30 13.14 28.38
N TRP A 682 23.66 12.24 27.65
CA TRP A 682 22.54 11.40 28.07
C TRP A 682 22.98 9.95 28.39
N GLU A 683 24.26 9.70 28.65
CA GLU A 683 24.76 8.36 29.03
C GLU A 683 23.93 7.75 30.19
N SER A 684 23.56 8.56 31.18
CA SER A 684 22.72 8.10 32.30
C SER A 684 21.37 7.55 31.85
N CYS A 685 20.75 8.15 30.83
CA CYS A 685 19.48 7.67 30.28
C CYS A 685 19.65 6.27 29.67
N CYS A 686 20.75 6.06 28.95
CA CYS A 686 21.05 4.77 28.37
C CYS A 686 21.36 3.70 29.42
N VAL A 687 22.09 4.04 30.48
CA VAL A 687 22.42 3.07 31.55
C VAL A 687 21.17 2.61 32.30
N GLU A 688 20.20 3.50 32.52
CA GLU A 688 18.91 3.10 33.11
C GLU A 688 18.06 2.25 32.16
N HIS A 689 18.06 2.58 30.86
CA HIS A 689 17.44 1.74 29.84
C HIS A 689 18.06 0.34 29.78
N ASP A 690 19.39 0.24 29.78
CA ASP A 690 20.13 -1.02 29.84
C ASP A 690 19.74 -1.82 31.09
N ARG A 691 19.54 -1.16 32.23
CA ARG A 691 19.11 -1.82 33.47
C ARG A 691 17.72 -2.43 33.32
N ALA A 692 16.79 -1.71 32.70
CA ALA A 692 15.46 -2.23 32.41
C ALA A 692 15.53 -3.44 31.45
N TYR A 693 16.34 -3.32 30.39
CA TYR A 693 16.59 -4.38 29.41
C TYR A 693 17.30 -5.59 30.01
N HIS A 694 18.21 -5.40 30.96
CA HIS A 694 18.91 -6.48 31.66
C HIS A 694 17.93 -7.34 32.44
N LEU A 695 17.02 -6.69 33.16
CA LEU A 695 16.00 -7.33 33.97
C LEU A 695 14.94 -8.01 33.10
N GLY A 696 14.57 -7.40 31.97
CA GLY A 696 13.53 -7.88 31.07
C GLY A 696 12.13 -7.94 31.72
N GLY A 697 11.88 -7.11 32.74
CA GLY A 697 10.64 -7.12 33.54
C GLY A 697 10.55 -8.25 34.59
N GLY A 698 11.49 -9.20 34.62
CA GLY A 698 11.56 -10.26 35.63
C GLY A 698 10.59 -11.43 35.41
N ALA A 699 10.62 -12.40 36.34
CA ALA A 699 9.77 -13.59 36.27
C ALA A 699 8.30 -13.30 36.65
N GLY A 700 7.36 -13.88 35.90
CA GLY A 700 5.93 -13.83 36.21
C GLY A 700 5.10 -12.83 35.39
N LEU A 701 5.68 -12.17 34.39
CA LEU A 701 4.93 -11.35 33.42
C LEU A 701 4.31 -12.23 32.33
N THR A 702 3.10 -11.88 31.92
CA THR A 702 2.53 -12.40 30.66
C THR A 702 3.26 -11.80 29.45
N PRO A 703 3.21 -12.41 28.24
CA PRO A 703 3.87 -11.86 27.06
C PRO A 703 3.44 -10.42 26.73
N THR A 704 2.16 -10.10 26.91
CA THR A 704 1.62 -8.75 26.70
C THR A 704 2.14 -7.75 27.74
N GLN A 705 2.27 -8.16 29.01
CA GLN A 705 2.90 -7.35 30.05
C GLN A 705 4.41 -7.17 29.81
N GLY A 706 5.10 -8.20 29.32
CA GLY A 706 6.51 -8.10 28.92
C GLY A 706 6.73 -7.15 27.75
N PHE A 707 5.83 -7.20 26.76
CA PHE A 707 5.79 -6.23 25.65
C PHE A 707 5.58 -4.79 26.16
N ALA A 708 4.57 -4.58 27.01
CA ALA A 708 4.27 -3.27 27.56
C ALA A 708 5.43 -2.71 28.42
N ALA A 709 6.05 -3.55 29.25
CA ALA A 709 7.19 -3.16 30.08
C ALA A 709 8.43 -2.77 29.24
N ARG A 710 8.65 -3.46 28.12
CA ARG A 710 9.70 -3.10 27.17
C ARG A 710 9.41 -1.77 26.48
N LEU A 711 8.18 -1.61 25.95
CA LEU A 711 7.77 -0.38 25.30
C LEU A 711 7.92 0.81 26.25
N GLN A 712 7.49 0.65 27.49
CA GLN A 712 7.67 1.65 28.53
C GLN A 712 9.14 2.01 28.74
N ALA A 713 10.05 1.03 28.83
CA ALA A 713 11.48 1.30 28.97
C ALA A 713 12.02 2.10 27.77
N ASP A 714 11.58 1.76 26.54
CA ASP A 714 11.98 2.47 25.31
C ASP A 714 11.47 3.93 25.31
N ASP A 715 10.23 4.15 25.74
CA ASP A 715 9.63 5.48 25.85
C ASP A 715 10.28 6.32 26.96
N GLU A 716 10.66 5.71 28.08
CA GLU A 716 11.40 6.35 29.17
C GLU A 716 12.80 6.79 28.72
N LEU A 717 13.50 5.98 27.91
CA LEU A 717 14.77 6.37 27.29
C LEU A 717 14.58 7.62 26.41
N ARG A 718 13.56 7.60 25.55
CA ARG A 718 13.25 8.71 24.64
C ARG A 718 12.98 10.00 25.41
N ALA A 719 12.13 9.94 26.43
CA ALA A 719 11.81 11.08 27.28
C ALA A 719 13.06 11.62 28.00
N CYS A 720 13.86 10.76 28.61
CA CYS A 720 15.08 11.17 29.33
C CYS A 720 16.10 11.88 28.43
N VAL A 721 16.25 11.44 27.18
CA VAL A 721 17.13 12.10 26.21
C VAL A 721 16.61 13.49 25.85
N ILE A 722 15.30 13.65 25.65
CA ILE A 722 14.67 14.96 25.39
C ILE A 722 14.86 15.89 26.60
N ASP A 723 14.62 15.39 27.81
CA ASP A 723 14.76 16.16 29.05
C ASP A 723 16.20 16.62 29.30
N THR A 724 17.19 15.84 28.86
CA THR A 724 18.61 16.23 28.90
C THR A 724 18.87 17.54 28.12
N ALA A 725 18.10 17.78 27.05
CA ALA A 725 18.15 19.03 26.29
C ALA A 725 17.55 20.17 27.12
N THR A 726 16.34 19.97 27.64
CA THR A 726 15.59 20.94 28.45
C THR A 726 16.43 21.43 29.63
N ASP A 727 17.02 20.50 30.38
CA ASP A 727 17.82 20.79 31.58
C ASP A 727 19.13 21.55 31.31
N ARG A 728 19.60 21.52 30.05
CA ARG A 728 20.87 22.13 29.64
C ARG A 728 20.71 23.15 28.52
N THR A 729 19.48 23.59 28.23
CA THR A 729 19.15 24.44 27.09
C THR A 729 20.03 25.68 27.02
N ASP A 730 20.19 26.40 28.13
CA ASP A 730 21.02 27.62 28.17
C ASP A 730 22.49 27.34 27.86
N GLN A 731 23.04 26.23 28.37
CA GLN A 731 24.42 25.83 28.12
C GLN A 731 24.62 25.41 26.67
N LEU A 732 23.71 24.60 26.13
CA LEU A 732 23.78 24.07 24.76
C LEU A 732 23.58 25.18 23.72
N ARG A 733 22.67 26.13 24.00
CA ARG A 733 22.44 27.33 23.19
C ARG A 733 23.73 28.13 23.02
N ASP A 734 24.39 28.44 24.13
CA ASP A 734 25.63 29.24 24.14
C ASP A 734 26.82 28.48 23.52
N GLU A 735 26.85 27.15 23.68
CA GLU A 735 27.94 26.29 23.22
C GLU A 735 27.89 26.00 21.70
N TYR A 736 26.68 25.87 21.14
CA TYR A 736 26.46 25.59 19.71
C TYR A 736 26.09 26.82 18.88
N GLY A 737 25.74 27.95 19.51
CA GLY A 737 25.36 29.19 18.82
C GLY A 737 24.06 29.07 18.03
N VAL A 738 23.14 28.23 18.50
CA VAL A 738 21.80 27.99 17.93
C VAL A 738 20.73 28.49 18.91
N ASP A 739 19.47 28.61 18.51
CA ASP A 739 18.36 28.96 19.42
C ASP A 739 17.76 27.74 20.14
N ASP A 740 16.91 27.98 21.14
CA ASP A 740 16.30 26.94 21.99
C ASP A 740 15.52 25.90 21.16
N ASN A 741 14.77 26.35 20.15
CA ASN A 741 14.00 25.46 19.26
C ASN A 741 14.90 24.51 18.47
N HIS A 742 16.09 24.95 18.05
CA HIS A 742 17.06 24.10 17.36
C HIS A 742 17.70 23.07 18.31
N VAL A 743 17.91 23.41 19.58
CA VAL A 743 18.42 22.46 20.59
C VAL A 743 17.37 21.38 20.85
N GLU A 744 16.11 21.76 21.06
CA GLU A 744 14.99 20.85 21.27
C GLU A 744 14.78 19.92 20.06
N ALA A 745 14.77 20.47 18.84
CA ALA A 745 14.59 19.68 17.62
C ALA A 745 15.75 18.69 17.39
N LEU A 746 16.99 19.07 17.71
CA LEU A 746 18.16 18.19 17.59
C LEU A 746 18.05 17.01 18.56
N TYR A 747 17.72 17.27 19.82
CA TYR A 747 17.61 16.21 20.84
C TYR A 747 16.37 15.34 20.65
N ALA A 748 15.25 15.89 20.18
CA ALA A 748 14.10 15.10 19.76
C ALA A 748 14.47 14.13 18.63
N SER A 749 15.22 14.60 17.62
CA SER A 749 15.68 13.73 16.53
C SER A 749 16.65 12.63 17.00
N ILE A 750 17.54 12.95 17.95
CA ILE A 750 18.43 11.96 18.58
C ILE A 750 17.62 10.93 19.37
N ALA A 751 16.68 11.39 20.20
CA ALA A 751 15.82 10.53 21.01
C ALA A 751 14.96 9.58 20.15
N ASP A 752 14.37 10.08 19.06
CA ASP A 752 13.60 9.29 18.11
C ASP A 752 14.46 8.24 17.40
N SER A 753 15.67 8.63 16.99
CA SER A 753 16.62 7.71 16.36
C SER A 753 17.05 6.60 17.32
N MET A 754 17.28 6.94 18.58
CA MET A 754 17.62 5.97 19.63
C MET A 754 16.47 5.03 19.94
N HIS A 755 15.25 5.57 20.12
CA HIS A 755 14.02 4.80 20.33
C HIS A 755 13.81 3.76 19.22
N MET A 756 13.91 4.19 17.96
CA MET A 756 13.78 3.29 16.82
C MET A 756 14.88 2.21 16.81
N ALA A 757 16.12 2.57 17.11
CA ALA A 757 17.23 1.62 17.19
C ALA A 757 16.95 0.54 18.24
N VAL A 758 16.52 0.94 19.45
CA VAL A 758 16.26 -0.01 20.54
C VAL A 758 15.01 -0.87 20.30
N ARG A 759 13.99 -0.31 19.67
CA ARG A 759 12.79 -1.06 19.25
C ARG A 759 13.10 -2.17 18.25
N LEU A 760 13.96 -1.88 17.27
CA LEU A 760 14.29 -2.84 16.21
C LEU A 760 15.27 -3.92 16.64
N GLY A 761 16.37 -3.57 17.32
CA GLY A 761 17.39 -4.55 17.70
C GLY A 761 17.23 -5.13 19.10
N GLY A 762 16.39 -4.52 19.95
CA GLY A 762 16.25 -4.89 21.35
C GLY A 762 15.26 -6.02 21.63
N MET A 763 14.77 -6.72 20.60
CA MET A 763 13.73 -7.75 20.76
C MET A 763 14.17 -8.88 21.70
N PRO A 764 13.23 -9.50 22.46
CA PRO A 764 13.53 -10.63 23.32
C PRO A 764 14.12 -11.78 22.51
N CYS A 765 15.07 -12.49 23.12
CA CYS A 765 15.74 -13.64 22.54
C CYS A 765 16.27 -13.47 21.11
N THR A 766 16.83 -12.29 20.84
CA THR A 766 17.68 -12.07 19.66
C THR A 766 19.12 -12.50 19.97
N GLY A 767 19.91 -12.85 18.95
CA GLY A 767 21.35 -13.14 19.12
C GLY A 767 22.21 -11.90 19.43
N LEU A 768 21.60 -10.82 19.91
CA LEU A 768 22.25 -9.55 20.25
C LEU A 768 22.51 -9.50 21.76
N SER A 769 23.62 -8.87 22.13
CA SER A 769 24.06 -8.73 23.52
C SER A 769 23.20 -7.79 24.37
N TRP A 770 22.30 -7.04 23.75
CA TRP A 770 21.50 -5.97 24.34
C TRP A 770 19.99 -6.20 24.13
N ARG A 771 19.60 -7.46 23.92
CA ARG A 771 18.19 -7.88 23.83
C ARG A 771 17.42 -7.60 25.12
N TRP A 772 16.10 -7.48 25.03
CA TRP A 772 15.23 -7.54 26.21
C TRP A 772 15.46 -8.85 26.97
N GLY A 773 15.82 -8.73 28.25
CA GLY A 773 16.21 -9.84 29.12
C GLY A 773 17.62 -10.37 28.92
N TYR A 774 18.57 -9.58 28.39
CA TYR A 774 19.94 -10.08 28.11
C TYR A 774 20.70 -10.58 29.34
N GLY A 775 20.30 -10.18 30.55
CA GLY A 775 20.82 -10.72 31.80
C GLY A 775 20.51 -12.21 32.00
N TRP A 776 19.62 -12.81 31.21
CA TRP A 776 19.26 -14.21 31.30
C TRP A 776 19.99 -15.05 30.23
N PRO A 777 20.82 -16.05 30.65
CA PRO A 777 21.82 -16.69 29.78
C PRO A 777 21.26 -17.67 28.73
N ASN A 778 19.97 -18.01 28.78
CA ASN A 778 19.36 -19.08 27.96
C ASN A 778 18.33 -18.57 26.94
N CYS A 779 18.49 -17.34 26.48
CA CYS A 779 17.56 -16.67 25.56
C CYS A 779 18.27 -16.36 24.22
N GLU A 780 19.06 -17.31 23.70
CA GLU A 780 19.70 -17.23 22.37
C GLU A 780 19.05 -18.14 21.33
#